data_AF-A0A1G5B2I3-F1
#
_entry.id   AF-A0A1G5B2I3-F1
#
_cell.length_a   1.000
_cell.length_b   1.000
_cell.length_c   1.000
_cell.angle_alpha   90.00
_cell.angle_beta   90.00
_cell.angle_gamma   90.00
#
_symmetry.space_group_name_H-M   'P 1'
#
loop_
_entity.id
_entity.type
_entity.pdbx_description
1 polymer ?
#
loop_
_entity_poly.entity_id
_entity_poly.type
_entity_poly.pdbx_seq_one_letter_code
_entity_poly.pdbx_strand_id
1 'polypeptide(L)'
;MPAPGAKSMRPVNSPSPHGAPRRNRKSDRRYLRPWALALCLLLWAGHASSGPLSDPAPYEDGFRHAKEGAWERAAQTWVADGETILKQSRGEGSLRKAACFNLCATIAFERADNARAYVTWSAAVRYFLEGNTSWEAEQEALRLEAHTIDTRLKAGLTGSLPLSGNDPQQRLLEMVETLGLLTYNGPPGGLRVREVVDEEPEIHVTRNYFPRPPSLAVQEAQAPAQRKGARHSGLPADVEAAPQNAGLPGKGMVPTLQVKPVQASPPPPPPPPVMEEPLAAPTAGDIPGATAKTAVPTAAPMPLTTRGNIRETGTFTAEDVEISRTAWRYFVENYQTNTGLVNSVHNYPYATLWDLGSNLAAYACAMKLNLISPTEGKKKITRFLETLQVMELYNHELPNREYLTKTGEMTDLSSRPSSVGSGWSALDIGRLLIWLKITAAWYPDFAPLVDKVVDRWTFDRLVQYRELNGVLFNGEKEWLRQEGRLGYEQYAASGVALFGQDVRQALDYKETDSVTILQREVLFDTRNNAFFTSDPFVMTAMELGHINGTFTDLTRDVYDIQRRRWLKSEEVTAVNEDAVSKDPWFVYTNLYYEGTPWACVTHDGTPADAFFSLSTKAALGWSALFDDAYATALRQAVIGLKHPRYGFYAGVYPDGTINTSRNINTNAVILEAMLYLKRGATPFLTEGVLP
;
A
#
# COMPACT_ATOMS: atom_id res chain seq x y z
N MET A 1 -13.99 2.13 -75.48
CA MET A 1 -12.84 2.76 -76.18
C MET A 1 -12.05 3.58 -75.17
N PRO A 2 -10.71 3.58 -75.21
CA PRO A 2 -9.86 2.79 -76.12
C PRO A 2 -9.32 1.55 -75.39
N ALA A 3 -9.87 0.37 -75.66
CA ALA A 3 -9.09 -0.76 -76.22
C ALA A 3 -8.41 -0.41 -77.58
N PRO A 4 -7.66 -1.32 -78.27
CA PRO A 4 -7.33 -2.74 -77.98
C PRO A 4 -5.92 -3.22 -78.46
N GLY A 5 -5.63 -4.50 -78.26
CA GLY A 5 -4.72 -5.31 -79.12
C GLY A 5 -3.92 -6.36 -78.31
N ALA A 6 -4.36 -7.61 -78.07
CA ALA A 6 -4.67 -8.71 -79.00
C ALA A 6 -3.46 -8.99 -79.93
N LYS A 7 -2.78 -10.15 -79.99
CA LYS A 7 -3.23 -11.55 -80.01
C LYS A 7 -2.02 -12.52 -79.93
N SER A 8 -2.23 -13.67 -79.29
CA SER A 8 -1.92 -15.06 -79.73
C SER A 8 -0.56 -15.46 -80.33
N MET A 9 0.15 -16.42 -79.70
CA MET A 9 0.29 -17.82 -80.19
C MET A 9 1.12 -18.73 -79.25
N ARG A 10 0.55 -19.90 -78.89
CA ARG A 10 1.22 -21.16 -78.48
C ARG A 10 1.87 -21.81 -79.73
N PRO A 11 2.81 -22.80 -79.68
CA PRO A 11 2.69 -24.01 -78.84
C PRO A 11 3.97 -24.78 -78.40
N VAL A 12 3.84 -25.51 -77.25
CA VAL A 12 4.15 -26.95 -77.07
C VAL A 12 5.61 -27.44 -77.13
N ASN A 13 6.17 -27.83 -75.98
CA ASN A 13 6.56 -29.22 -75.64
C ASN A 13 7.26 -29.32 -74.26
N SER A 14 6.80 -30.27 -73.46
CA SER A 14 7.40 -30.86 -72.24
C SER A 14 8.63 -31.73 -72.58
N PRO A 15 9.39 -32.38 -71.65
CA PRO A 15 9.26 -32.48 -70.18
C PRO A 15 10.57 -32.26 -69.37
N SER A 16 10.43 -32.29 -68.03
CA SER A 16 11.42 -32.45 -66.93
C SER A 16 12.50 -33.55 -67.17
N PRO A 17 13.59 -33.74 -66.37
CA PRO A 17 13.62 -33.55 -64.90
C PRO A 17 14.99 -33.31 -64.19
N HIS A 18 14.91 -33.21 -62.86
CA HIS A 18 15.92 -33.57 -61.84
C HIS A 18 17.30 -32.87 -61.80
N GLY A 19 17.67 -32.45 -60.57
CA GLY A 19 19.08 -32.44 -60.15
C GLY A 19 19.50 -31.20 -59.38
N ALA A 20 19.39 -31.26 -58.06
CA ALA A 20 19.89 -30.27 -57.12
C ALA A 20 21.45 -30.29 -57.00
N PRO A 21 22.10 -29.51 -56.12
CA PRO A 21 23.01 -28.42 -56.49
C PRO A 21 24.46 -28.65 -56.03
N ARG A 22 25.43 -27.84 -56.49
CA ARG A 22 26.67 -27.57 -55.71
C ARG A 22 27.51 -26.38 -56.21
N ARG A 23 27.60 -25.38 -55.32
CA ARG A 23 28.79 -24.68 -54.76
C ARG A 23 29.77 -23.85 -55.62
N ASN A 24 29.91 -22.61 -55.11
CA ASN A 24 31.13 -21.87 -54.71
C ASN A 24 31.83 -20.92 -55.71
N ARG A 25 31.83 -19.62 -55.35
CA ARG A 25 32.94 -18.86 -54.68
C ARG A 25 32.41 -17.45 -54.30
N LYS A 26 32.42 -17.06 -53.01
CA LYS A 26 33.43 -16.25 -52.26
C LYS A 26 33.69 -14.88 -52.92
N SER A 27 33.63 -13.71 -52.27
CA SER A 27 33.91 -13.26 -50.89
C SER A 27 33.02 -12.02 -50.55
N ASP A 28 32.83 -11.46 -49.34
CA ASP A 28 33.73 -11.27 -48.21
C ASP A 28 33.01 -11.06 -46.86
N ARG A 29 33.75 -11.35 -45.78
CA ARG A 29 33.33 -11.43 -44.36
C ARG A 29 33.62 -10.15 -43.58
N ARG A 30 32.82 -9.91 -42.53
CA ARG A 30 33.32 -9.72 -41.14
C ARG A 30 32.19 -9.97 -40.12
N TYR A 31 32.14 -11.19 -39.59
CA TYR A 31 31.36 -11.58 -38.41
C TYR A 31 32.27 -11.51 -37.17
N LEU A 32 31.84 -10.82 -36.12
CA LEU A 32 32.40 -10.99 -34.78
C LEU A 32 32.07 -12.40 -34.26
N ARG A 33 33.07 -13.06 -33.67
CA ARG A 33 32.99 -14.46 -33.20
C ARG A 33 32.41 -14.56 -31.78
N PRO A 34 31.63 -15.61 -31.47
CA PRO A 34 30.92 -15.81 -30.19
C PRO A 34 31.82 -16.12 -28.97
N TRP A 35 33.14 -16.17 -29.15
CA TRP A 35 34.10 -16.43 -28.07
C TRP A 35 34.45 -15.18 -27.26
N ALA A 36 34.23 -13.98 -27.83
CA ALA A 36 34.48 -12.71 -27.15
C ALA A 36 33.39 -12.38 -26.12
N LEU A 37 32.14 -12.78 -26.35
CA LEU A 37 31.07 -12.65 -25.34
C LEU A 37 31.23 -13.64 -24.19
N ALA A 38 31.72 -14.85 -24.44
CA ALA A 38 32.01 -15.83 -23.40
C ALA A 38 33.19 -15.38 -22.51
N LEU A 39 34.20 -14.72 -23.08
CA LEU A 39 35.31 -14.16 -22.29
C LEU A 39 34.89 -12.89 -21.53
N CYS A 40 33.98 -12.07 -22.05
CA CYS A 40 33.41 -10.94 -21.31
C CYS A 40 32.48 -11.38 -20.17
N LEU A 41 31.74 -12.49 -20.32
CA LEU A 41 30.92 -13.07 -19.25
C LEU A 41 31.76 -13.81 -18.18
N LEU A 42 32.91 -14.36 -18.54
CA LEU A 42 33.87 -14.94 -17.59
C LEU A 42 34.77 -13.89 -16.90
N LEU A 43 34.94 -12.71 -17.49
CA LEU A 43 35.65 -11.58 -16.89
C LEU A 43 34.73 -10.63 -16.09
N TRP A 44 33.40 -10.78 -16.20
CA TRP A 44 32.41 -10.17 -15.30
C TRP A 44 32.04 -11.07 -14.10
N ALA A 45 32.79 -12.14 -13.88
CA ALA A 45 32.71 -12.99 -12.70
C ALA A 45 33.82 -12.71 -11.67
N GLY A 46 34.67 -11.70 -11.94
CA GLY A 46 35.67 -11.21 -10.99
C GLY A 46 35.54 -9.71 -10.85
N HIS A 47 35.17 -9.24 -9.65
CA HIS A 47 34.98 -7.84 -9.23
C HIS A 47 33.55 -7.26 -9.28
N ALA A 48 32.52 -8.09 -9.11
CA ALA A 48 31.46 -7.64 -8.19
C ALA A 48 32.06 -7.80 -6.79
N SER A 49 32.11 -6.74 -5.97
CA SER A 49 32.62 -6.86 -4.60
C SER A 49 31.67 -7.80 -3.84
N SER A 50 32.03 -9.07 -3.74
CA SER A 50 31.40 -10.04 -2.86
C SER A 50 31.38 -9.44 -1.46
N GLY A 51 30.20 -9.34 -0.86
CA GLY A 51 30.07 -8.90 0.52
C GLY A 51 30.91 -9.76 1.46
N PRO A 52 31.25 -9.26 2.66
CA PRO A 52 32.04 -10.00 3.65
C PRO A 52 31.40 -11.32 4.12
N LEU A 53 30.11 -11.55 3.86
CA LEU A 53 29.37 -12.78 4.13
C LEU A 53 29.23 -13.71 2.92
N SER A 54 29.66 -13.30 1.72
CA SER A 54 29.54 -14.12 0.49
C SER A 54 30.34 -15.43 0.54
N ASP A 55 31.35 -15.51 1.41
CA ASP A 55 32.01 -16.74 1.80
C ASP A 55 31.58 -17.11 3.23
N PRO A 56 30.69 -18.12 3.42
CA PRO A 56 30.22 -18.49 4.75
C PRO A 56 31.23 -19.33 5.54
N ALA A 57 32.29 -19.85 4.91
CA ALA A 57 33.23 -20.77 5.55
C ALA A 57 33.86 -20.22 6.85
N PRO A 58 34.26 -18.94 6.93
CA PRO A 58 34.80 -18.37 8.17
C PRO A 58 33.79 -18.30 9.33
N TYR A 59 32.49 -18.36 9.05
CA TYR A 59 31.44 -18.22 10.06
C TYR A 59 30.89 -19.58 10.55
N GLU A 60 31.28 -20.69 9.91
CA GLU A 60 30.66 -22.02 10.09
C GLU A 60 30.86 -22.58 11.50
N ASP A 61 31.98 -22.31 12.16
CA ASP A 61 32.24 -22.86 13.50
C ASP A 61 31.30 -22.25 14.56
N GLY A 62 31.09 -20.93 14.54
CA GLY A 62 30.04 -20.29 15.35
C GLY A 62 28.63 -20.70 14.90
N PHE A 63 28.41 -20.86 13.59
CA PHE A 63 27.11 -21.26 13.06
C PHE A 63 26.71 -22.68 13.48
N ARG A 64 27.66 -23.60 13.58
CA ARG A 64 27.44 -24.96 14.12
C ARG A 64 26.91 -24.92 15.55
N HIS A 65 27.52 -24.10 16.41
CA HIS A 65 27.06 -23.89 17.78
C HIS A 65 25.67 -23.24 17.83
N ALA A 66 25.38 -22.29 16.94
CA ALA A 66 24.06 -21.67 16.80
C ALA A 66 22.98 -22.70 16.44
N LYS A 67 23.26 -23.62 15.51
CA LYS A 67 22.33 -24.71 15.12
C LYS A 67 22.07 -25.71 16.24
N GLU A 68 23.04 -25.90 17.14
CA GLU A 68 22.90 -26.73 18.34
C GLU A 68 22.15 -26.02 19.49
N GLY A 69 21.75 -24.75 19.29
CA GLY A 69 21.11 -23.92 20.31
C GLY A 69 22.08 -23.38 21.36
N ALA A 70 23.39 -23.59 21.19
CA ALA A 70 24.45 -23.09 22.07
C ALA A 70 24.82 -21.63 21.72
N TRP A 71 23.83 -20.73 21.79
CA TRP A 71 23.95 -19.33 21.34
C TRP A 71 25.09 -18.55 21.99
N GLU A 72 25.28 -18.70 23.30
CA GLU A 72 26.34 -17.98 24.01
C GLU A 72 27.74 -18.42 23.57
N ARG A 73 27.91 -19.72 23.30
CA ARG A 73 29.15 -20.28 22.76
C ARG A 73 29.38 -19.83 21.31
N ALA A 74 28.33 -19.83 20.47
CA ALA A 74 28.38 -19.31 19.11
C ALA A 74 28.85 -17.84 19.08
N ALA A 75 28.29 -17.02 19.97
CA ALA A 75 28.65 -15.62 20.09
C ALA A 75 30.12 -15.44 20.50
N GLN A 76 30.61 -16.20 21.48
CA GLN A 76 32.02 -16.17 21.90
C GLN A 76 32.96 -16.58 20.77
N THR A 77 32.62 -17.63 20.01
CA THR A 77 33.39 -18.07 18.84
C THR A 77 33.52 -16.94 17.81
N TRP A 78 32.40 -16.33 17.41
CA TRP A 78 32.43 -15.26 16.42
C TRP A 78 33.18 -14.00 16.90
N VAL A 79 33.11 -13.66 18.19
CA VAL A 79 33.92 -12.56 18.75
C VAL A 79 35.41 -12.87 18.61
N ALA A 80 35.85 -14.07 19.01
CA ALA A 80 37.25 -14.49 18.93
C ALA A 80 37.78 -14.53 17.49
N ASP A 81 36.96 -15.01 16.55
CA ASP A 81 37.31 -15.04 15.12
C ASP A 81 37.46 -13.63 14.54
N GLY A 82 36.52 -12.73 14.89
CA GLY A 82 36.57 -11.32 14.50
C GLY A 82 37.83 -10.62 15.03
N GLU A 83 38.21 -10.85 16.28
CA GLU A 83 39.45 -10.30 16.86
C GLU A 83 40.70 -10.84 16.18
N THR A 84 40.71 -12.12 15.85
CA THR A 84 41.84 -12.77 15.16
C THR A 84 42.10 -12.12 13.80
N ILE A 85 41.03 -11.83 13.04
CA ILE A 85 41.12 -11.10 11.77
C ILE A 85 41.70 -9.70 11.98
N LEU A 86 41.24 -8.97 12.99
CA LEU A 86 41.72 -7.62 13.29
C LEU A 86 43.18 -7.58 13.77
N LYS A 87 43.67 -8.63 14.42
CA LYS A 87 45.08 -8.78 14.81
C LYS A 87 45.99 -9.01 13.59
N GLN A 88 45.48 -9.66 12.54
CA GLN A 88 46.24 -9.92 11.32
C GLN A 88 46.30 -8.72 10.37
N SER A 89 45.18 -8.01 10.20
CA SER A 89 45.09 -6.83 9.33
C SER A 89 43.93 -5.93 9.73
N ARG A 90 44.13 -4.61 9.65
CA ARG A 90 43.08 -3.59 9.83
C ARG A 90 42.76 -2.86 8.53
N GLY A 91 42.89 -3.53 7.38
CA GLY A 91 42.42 -3.00 6.11
C GLY A 91 40.89 -2.99 6.01
N GLU A 92 40.34 -2.23 5.05
CA GLU A 92 38.90 -2.07 4.82
C GLU A 92 38.14 -3.41 4.75
N GLY A 93 38.64 -4.38 3.98
CA GLY A 93 38.02 -5.71 3.89
C GLY A 93 38.08 -6.53 5.18
N SER A 94 39.13 -6.36 5.99
CA SER A 94 39.27 -7.05 7.28
C SER A 94 38.35 -6.44 8.34
N LEU A 95 38.16 -5.12 8.32
CA LEU A 95 37.19 -4.41 9.15
C LEU A 95 35.76 -4.81 8.82
N ARG A 96 35.40 -4.87 7.53
CA ARG A 96 34.08 -5.34 7.08
C ARG A 96 33.78 -6.78 7.53
N LYS A 97 34.75 -7.69 7.42
CA LYS A 97 34.60 -9.07 7.94
C LYS A 97 34.44 -9.11 9.45
N ALA A 98 35.29 -8.40 10.19
CA ALA A 98 35.18 -8.32 11.65
C ALA A 98 33.85 -7.72 12.12
N ALA A 99 33.28 -6.79 11.35
CA ALA A 99 31.95 -6.24 11.58
C ALA A 99 30.86 -7.32 11.47
N CYS A 100 30.89 -8.15 10.43
CA CYS A 100 29.97 -9.27 10.26
C CYS A 100 30.09 -10.34 11.35
N PHE A 101 31.31 -10.63 11.83
CA PHE A 101 31.50 -11.51 12.98
C PHE A 101 30.83 -10.95 14.24
N ASN A 102 31.02 -9.67 14.52
CA ASN A 102 30.39 -9.00 15.66
C ASN A 102 28.86 -8.91 15.49
N LEU A 103 28.36 -8.78 14.26
CA LEU A 103 26.93 -8.82 13.96
C LEU A 103 26.33 -10.20 14.29
N CYS A 104 26.97 -11.28 13.82
CA CYS A 104 26.51 -12.65 14.13
C CYS A 104 26.55 -12.90 15.64
N ALA A 105 27.61 -12.44 16.32
CA ALA A 105 27.72 -12.51 17.78
C ALA A 105 26.62 -11.72 18.49
N THR A 106 26.22 -10.56 17.95
CA THR A 106 25.13 -9.75 18.50
C THR A 106 23.82 -10.53 18.50
N ILE A 107 23.45 -11.10 17.36
CA ILE A 107 22.23 -11.90 17.21
C ILE A 107 22.26 -13.12 18.14
N ALA A 108 23.41 -13.76 18.30
CA ALA A 108 23.54 -14.89 19.20
C ALA A 108 23.48 -14.49 20.69
N PHE A 109 24.11 -13.39 21.11
CA PHE A 109 23.95 -12.89 22.49
C PHE A 109 22.52 -12.46 22.78
N GLU A 110 21.83 -11.85 21.81
CA GLU A 110 20.41 -11.52 21.92
C GLU A 110 19.55 -12.77 22.12
N ARG A 111 19.74 -13.82 21.33
CA ARG A 111 19.04 -15.10 21.50
C ARG A 111 19.37 -15.82 22.80
N ALA A 112 20.50 -15.50 23.42
CA ALA A 112 20.88 -15.96 24.75
C ALA A 112 20.33 -15.09 25.90
N ASP A 113 19.56 -14.03 25.60
CA ASP A 113 19.11 -13.00 26.56
C ASP A 113 20.29 -12.39 27.34
N ASN A 114 21.35 -11.99 26.62
CA ASN A 114 22.59 -11.46 27.17
C ASN A 114 22.90 -10.04 26.66
N ALA A 115 23.03 -9.08 27.58
CA ALA A 115 23.32 -7.67 27.30
C ALA A 115 24.66 -7.42 26.59
N ARG A 116 25.55 -8.42 26.49
CA ARG A 116 26.75 -8.35 25.64
C ARG A 116 26.43 -8.09 24.17
N ALA A 117 25.20 -8.36 23.74
CA ALA A 117 24.73 -7.97 22.41
C ALA A 117 24.93 -6.48 22.13
N TYR A 118 24.73 -5.58 23.11
CA TYR A 118 24.96 -4.14 22.89
C TYR A 118 26.43 -3.83 22.59
N VAL A 119 27.35 -4.54 23.24
CA VAL A 119 28.79 -4.36 23.04
C VAL A 119 29.19 -4.81 21.64
N THR A 120 28.78 -6.01 21.25
CA THR A 120 29.09 -6.53 19.91
C THR A 120 28.37 -5.74 18.81
N TRP A 121 27.17 -5.23 19.07
CA TRP A 121 26.46 -4.35 18.14
C TRP A 121 27.23 -3.05 17.91
N SER A 122 27.67 -2.40 18.99
CA SER A 122 28.47 -1.17 18.90
C SER A 122 29.79 -1.40 18.16
N ALA A 123 30.42 -2.56 18.36
CA ALA A 123 31.62 -2.95 17.65
C ALA A 123 31.36 -3.20 16.15
N ALA A 124 30.27 -3.90 15.81
CA ALA A 124 29.86 -4.15 14.43
C ALA A 124 29.63 -2.83 13.67
N VAL A 125 28.81 -1.94 14.22
CA VAL A 125 28.53 -0.62 13.64
C VAL A 125 29.83 0.17 13.45
N ARG A 126 30.68 0.23 14.49
CA ARG A 126 31.97 0.92 14.39
C ARG A 126 32.86 0.35 13.28
N TYR A 127 32.97 -0.97 13.18
CA TYR A 127 33.82 -1.61 12.17
C TYR A 127 33.26 -1.49 10.76
N PHE A 128 31.93 -1.47 10.57
CA PHE A 128 31.34 -1.13 9.28
C PHE A 128 31.73 0.29 8.86
N LEU A 129 31.60 1.26 9.76
CA LEU A 129 31.98 2.66 9.50
C LEU A 129 33.49 2.84 9.25
N GLU A 130 34.35 2.21 10.05
CA GLU A 130 35.81 2.20 9.82
C GLU A 130 36.16 1.51 8.49
N GLY A 131 35.35 0.54 8.06
CA GLY A 131 35.44 -0.15 6.77
C GLY A 131 34.71 0.56 5.62
N ASN A 132 34.36 1.84 5.78
CA ASN A 132 33.72 2.69 4.77
C ASN A 132 32.41 2.11 4.18
N THR A 133 31.61 1.46 5.03
CA THR A 133 30.31 0.87 4.68
C THR A 133 29.31 1.06 5.84
N SER A 134 28.08 0.57 5.69
CA SER A 134 27.09 0.50 6.76
C SER A 134 26.43 -0.87 6.77
N TRP A 135 25.80 -1.25 7.89
CA TRP A 135 25.08 -2.51 7.94
C TRP A 135 23.94 -2.56 6.92
N GLU A 136 23.23 -1.45 6.72
CA GLU A 136 22.14 -1.32 5.74
C GLU A 136 22.64 -1.59 4.32
N ALA A 137 23.82 -1.06 3.96
CA ALA A 137 24.43 -1.28 2.66
C ALA A 137 24.86 -2.74 2.46
N GLU A 138 25.45 -3.38 3.48
CA GLU A 138 25.81 -4.80 3.44
C GLU A 138 24.57 -5.71 3.44
N GLN A 139 23.51 -5.34 4.15
CA GLN A 139 22.24 -6.07 4.19
C GLN A 139 21.56 -6.05 2.82
N GLU A 140 21.60 -4.93 2.10
CA GLU A 140 21.07 -4.84 0.73
C GLU A 140 21.91 -5.67 -0.25
N ALA A 141 23.24 -5.64 -0.14
CA ALA A 141 24.12 -6.49 -0.94
C ALA A 141 23.82 -7.99 -0.69
N LEU A 142 23.62 -8.37 0.58
CA LEU A 142 23.25 -9.72 0.98
C LEU A 142 21.86 -10.12 0.47
N ARG A 143 20.91 -9.19 0.42
CA ARG A 143 19.56 -9.40 -0.13
C ARG A 143 19.62 -9.73 -1.63
N LEU A 144 20.41 -8.98 -2.39
CA LEU A 144 20.64 -9.23 -3.82
C LEU A 144 21.33 -10.58 -4.04
N GLU A 145 22.33 -10.92 -3.23
CA GLU A 145 23.05 -12.18 -3.33
C GLU A 145 22.15 -13.38 -3.00
N ALA A 146 21.40 -13.33 -1.91
CA ALA A 146 20.45 -14.37 -1.51
C ALA A 146 19.36 -14.57 -2.58
N HIS A 147 18.83 -13.48 -3.15
CA HIS A 147 17.85 -13.56 -4.24
C HIS A 147 18.46 -14.20 -5.51
N THR A 148 19.70 -13.85 -5.85
CA THR A 148 20.39 -14.41 -7.01
C THR A 148 20.71 -15.90 -6.83
N ILE A 149 21.02 -16.33 -5.60
CA ILE A 149 21.22 -17.74 -5.26
C ILE A 149 19.89 -18.49 -5.33
N ASP A 150 18.83 -17.99 -4.70
CA ASP A 150 17.50 -18.60 -4.68
C ASP A 150 16.92 -18.78 -6.09
N THR A 151 17.02 -17.74 -6.93
CA THR A 151 16.59 -17.81 -8.34
C THR A 151 17.39 -18.84 -9.14
N ARG A 152 18.71 -18.95 -8.93
CA ARG A 152 19.55 -19.99 -9.55
C ARG A 152 19.21 -21.40 -9.06
N LEU A 153 18.96 -21.57 -7.77
CA LEU A 153 18.54 -22.86 -7.19
C LEU A 153 17.19 -23.31 -7.76
N LYS A 154 16.22 -22.39 -7.85
CA LYS A 154 14.90 -22.62 -8.47
C LYS A 154 15.02 -22.93 -9.96
N ALA A 155 15.90 -22.25 -10.68
CA ALA A 155 16.18 -22.55 -12.09
C ALA A 155 16.89 -23.91 -12.28
N GLY A 156 17.82 -24.27 -11.40
CA GLY A 156 18.56 -25.54 -11.43
C GLY A 156 17.72 -26.77 -11.10
N LEU A 157 16.63 -26.63 -10.34
CA LEU A 157 15.65 -27.71 -10.09
C LEU A 157 14.95 -28.22 -11.37
N THR A 158 15.09 -27.50 -12.50
CA THR A 158 14.59 -27.94 -13.83
C THR A 158 15.61 -28.76 -14.64
N GLY A 159 16.85 -28.92 -14.17
CA GLY A 159 17.92 -29.63 -14.87
C GLY A 159 18.94 -30.33 -13.94
N SER A 160 18.87 -31.66 -13.91
CA SER A 160 19.79 -32.65 -13.31
C SER A 160 21.10 -32.18 -12.62
N LEU A 161 21.10 -32.14 -11.28
CA LEU A 161 21.94 -32.92 -10.33
C LEU A 161 21.65 -32.40 -8.90
N PRO A 162 21.45 -33.25 -7.88
CA PRO A 162 21.22 -32.78 -6.51
C PRO A 162 22.50 -32.13 -5.98
N LEU A 163 22.37 -30.89 -5.50
CA LEU A 163 23.44 -30.18 -4.81
C LEU A 163 23.75 -30.93 -3.50
N SER A 164 25.02 -31.28 -3.33
CA SER A 164 25.54 -31.87 -2.08
C SER A 164 25.42 -30.85 -0.95
N GLY A 165 25.13 -31.28 0.28
CA GLY A 165 24.98 -30.41 1.48
C GLY A 165 26.23 -29.62 1.92
N ASN A 166 27.24 -29.54 1.04
CA ASN A 166 28.48 -28.79 1.18
C ASN A 166 28.57 -27.59 0.21
N ASP A 167 27.48 -27.19 -0.47
CA ASP A 167 27.47 -26.00 -1.32
C ASP A 167 27.53 -24.71 -0.47
N PRO A 168 28.57 -23.86 -0.61
CA PRO A 168 28.66 -22.57 0.08
C PRO A 168 27.43 -21.68 -0.13
N GLN A 169 26.76 -21.74 -1.28
CA GLN A 169 25.60 -20.90 -1.56
C GLN A 169 24.37 -21.32 -0.74
N GLN A 170 24.15 -22.63 -0.58
CA GLN A 170 23.07 -23.16 0.25
C GLN A 170 23.33 -22.88 1.74
N ARG A 171 24.60 -22.95 2.16
CA ARG A 171 25.04 -22.60 3.52
C ARG A 171 24.82 -21.14 3.85
N LEU A 172 25.11 -20.25 2.90
CA LEU A 172 24.83 -18.83 3.07
C LEU A 172 23.33 -18.59 3.27
N LEU A 173 22.47 -19.20 2.45
CA LEU A 173 21.02 -19.05 2.57
C LEU A 173 20.51 -19.57 3.92
N GLU A 174 20.99 -20.72 4.37
CA GLU A 174 20.65 -21.30 5.67
C GLU A 174 21.09 -20.39 6.84
N MET A 175 22.27 -19.79 6.75
CA MET A 175 22.79 -18.86 7.76
C MET A 175 21.98 -17.55 7.79
N VAL A 176 21.65 -17.01 6.62
CA VAL A 176 20.81 -15.81 6.46
C VAL A 176 19.44 -16.01 7.09
N GLU A 177 18.80 -17.14 6.81
CA GLU A 177 17.48 -17.49 7.36
C GLU A 177 17.57 -17.73 8.87
N THR A 178 18.52 -18.56 9.31
CA THR A 178 18.65 -18.95 10.72
C THR A 178 18.93 -17.75 11.61
N LEU A 179 19.76 -16.80 11.17
CA LEU A 179 20.12 -15.62 11.94
C LEU A 179 19.18 -14.43 11.70
N GLY A 180 18.30 -14.48 10.70
CA GLY A 180 17.40 -13.37 10.38
C GLY A 180 18.12 -12.13 9.83
N LEU A 181 19.22 -12.32 9.10
CA LEU A 181 20.13 -11.23 8.70
C LEU A 181 19.46 -10.18 7.81
N LEU A 182 18.45 -10.54 7.00
CA LEU A 182 17.83 -9.59 6.06
C LEU A 182 16.87 -8.59 6.72
N THR A 183 16.48 -8.82 7.97
CA THR A 183 15.50 -7.98 8.69
C THR A 183 16.05 -7.46 10.02
N TYR A 184 17.31 -7.78 10.34
CA TYR A 184 17.92 -7.42 11.60
C TYR A 184 18.33 -5.93 11.63
N ASN A 185 17.84 -5.18 12.61
CA ASN A 185 18.11 -3.74 12.78
C ASN A 185 18.89 -3.39 14.06
N GLY A 186 19.26 -4.41 14.85
CA GLY A 186 19.98 -4.26 16.11
C GLY A 186 19.27 -4.92 17.29
N PRO A 187 19.95 -5.06 18.43
CA PRO A 187 19.41 -5.76 19.60
C PRO A 187 18.33 -4.91 20.31
N PRO A 188 17.24 -5.53 20.78
CA PRO A 188 16.21 -4.85 21.55
C PRO A 188 16.72 -4.42 22.92
N GLY A 189 16.08 -3.40 23.51
CA GLY A 189 16.34 -3.02 24.90
C GLY A 189 15.90 -4.09 25.91
N GLY A 190 16.46 -4.06 27.12
CA GLY A 190 16.02 -4.92 28.23
C GLY A 190 16.73 -6.27 28.39
N LEU A 191 17.76 -6.56 27.59
CA LEU A 191 18.59 -7.78 27.74
C LEU A 191 19.28 -7.86 29.12
N ARG A 192 19.40 -9.08 29.67
CA ARG A 192 19.98 -9.28 31.01
C ARG A 192 21.49 -9.08 31.04
N VAL A 193 21.97 -8.32 32.01
CA VAL A 193 23.39 -8.27 32.37
C VAL A 193 23.70 -9.53 33.19
N ARG A 194 24.49 -10.45 32.64
CA ARG A 194 25.03 -11.60 33.39
C ARG A 194 26.45 -11.27 33.82
N GLU A 195 26.73 -11.41 35.12
CA GLU A 195 28.10 -11.28 35.65
C GLU A 195 28.96 -12.44 35.12
N VAL A 196 30.15 -12.11 34.62
CA VAL A 196 31.12 -13.07 34.10
C VAL A 196 32.02 -13.53 35.24
N VAL A 197 32.15 -14.84 35.43
CA VAL A 197 33.23 -15.47 36.18
C VAL A 197 34.46 -15.50 35.26
N ASP A 198 35.41 -14.61 35.57
CA ASP A 198 36.82 -14.45 35.16
C ASP A 198 37.38 -15.07 33.84
N GLU A 199 37.85 -14.16 32.97
CA GLU A 199 39.21 -14.00 32.37
C GLU A 199 39.14 -13.42 30.92
N GLU A 200 39.76 -12.23 30.71
CA GLU A 200 40.03 -11.47 29.46
C GLU A 200 39.01 -10.39 28.96
N PRO A 201 39.47 -9.36 28.21
CA PRO A 201 40.29 -8.22 28.65
C PRO A 201 39.45 -6.93 28.74
N GLU A 202 39.81 -6.02 29.66
CA GLU A 202 39.19 -4.68 29.73
C GLU A 202 39.40 -3.90 28.42
N ILE A 203 38.29 -3.51 27.78
CA ILE A 203 38.32 -2.53 26.69
C ILE A 203 38.61 -1.16 27.30
N HIS A 204 39.89 -0.77 27.30
CA HIS A 204 40.26 0.61 27.59
C HIS A 204 39.74 1.53 26.47
N VAL A 205 38.68 2.29 26.77
CA VAL A 205 38.27 3.43 25.96
C VAL A 205 39.28 4.55 26.19
N THR A 206 40.30 4.66 25.33
CA THR A 206 41.14 5.85 25.28
C THR A 206 40.30 7.02 24.73
N ARG A 207 39.78 7.85 25.65
CA ARG A 207 39.17 9.14 25.31
C ARG A 207 40.27 10.10 24.81
N ASN A 208 40.53 10.09 23.50
CA ASN A 208 41.28 11.17 22.88
C ASN A 208 40.36 12.37 22.72
N TYR A 209 40.46 13.33 23.65
CA TYR A 209 39.87 14.66 23.48
C TYR A 209 40.59 15.36 22.32
N PHE A 210 39.88 15.56 21.21
CA PHE A 210 40.28 16.57 20.24
C PHE A 210 39.84 17.95 20.76
N PRO A 211 40.76 18.90 21.00
CA PRO A 211 40.37 20.26 21.34
C PRO A 211 39.65 20.90 20.15
N ARG A 212 38.53 21.57 20.45
CA ARG A 212 37.71 22.31 19.49
C ARG A 212 38.56 23.36 18.75
N PRO A 213 38.49 23.48 17.41
CA PRO A 213 39.20 24.55 16.71
C PRO A 213 38.61 25.91 17.11
N PRO A 214 39.45 26.98 17.23
CA PRO A 214 38.95 28.31 17.55
C PRO A 214 38.13 28.86 16.38
N SER A 215 36.98 29.46 16.70
CA SER A 215 36.06 30.08 15.76
C SER A 215 36.75 31.18 14.93
N LEU A 216 36.67 31.06 13.60
CA LEU A 216 37.02 32.14 12.67
C LEU A 216 36.06 33.33 12.89
N ALA A 217 36.65 34.49 13.21
CA ALA A 217 35.95 35.74 13.39
C ALA A 217 35.38 36.26 12.06
N VAL A 218 34.07 36.51 12.03
CA VAL A 218 33.46 37.37 11.01
C VAL A 218 33.64 38.82 11.47
N GLN A 219 34.33 39.63 10.67
CA GLN A 219 34.55 41.05 10.93
C GLN A 219 33.24 41.84 10.79
N GLU A 220 32.79 42.46 11.88
CA GLU A 220 31.81 43.54 11.86
C GLU A 220 32.46 44.83 11.32
N ALA A 221 31.87 45.43 10.30
CA ALA A 221 32.18 46.78 9.85
C ALA A 221 31.20 47.79 10.50
N GLN A 222 31.73 48.71 11.33
CA GLN A 222 31.05 49.84 11.97
C GLN A 222 30.89 51.02 10.98
N ALA A 223 29.69 51.59 10.75
CA ALA A 223 28.99 52.70 11.44
C ALA A 223 28.91 53.97 10.53
N PRO A 224 27.97 54.94 10.70
CA PRO A 224 27.99 55.85 11.85
C PRO A 224 26.61 56.29 12.43
N ALA A 225 26.71 56.94 13.58
CA ALA A 225 25.69 57.23 14.59
C ALA A 225 24.84 58.50 14.35
N GLN A 226 23.65 58.57 14.96
CA GLN A 226 22.98 59.83 15.32
C GLN A 226 22.25 59.77 16.68
N ARG A 227 22.11 60.96 17.27
CA ARG A 227 22.07 61.31 18.70
C ARG A 227 20.70 61.24 19.38
N LYS A 228 20.76 61.16 20.72
CA LYS A 228 19.71 61.37 21.73
C LYS A 228 18.86 62.64 21.55
N GLY A 229 17.59 62.57 21.95
CA GLY A 229 16.77 63.74 22.32
C GLY A 229 15.38 63.35 22.83
N ALA A 230 15.07 63.72 24.07
CA ALA A 230 13.81 63.47 24.77
C ALA A 230 12.83 64.65 24.64
N ARG A 231 11.51 64.36 24.71
CA ARG A 231 10.47 64.98 25.58
C ARG A 231 9.08 65.09 24.92
N HIS A 232 8.12 64.53 25.66
CA HIS A 232 6.77 65.02 26.02
C HIS A 232 5.81 65.72 25.03
N SER A 233 4.56 65.24 25.15
CA SER A 233 3.28 65.97 25.33
C SER A 233 2.36 66.18 24.12
N GLY A 234 1.07 65.85 24.33
CA GLY A 234 -0.06 66.62 23.81
C GLY A 234 -1.02 65.92 22.83
N LEU A 235 -2.08 65.30 23.35
CA LEU A 235 -3.43 65.30 22.75
C LEU A 235 -4.04 66.72 22.86
N PRO A 236 -5.25 67.09 22.31
CA PRO A 236 -6.21 66.34 21.47
C PRO A 236 -6.86 67.15 20.29
N ALA A 237 -7.69 66.42 19.51
CA ALA A 237 -9.01 66.71 18.92
C ALA A 237 -9.34 67.93 18.01
N ASP A 238 -10.20 67.60 17.02
CA ASP A 238 -11.40 68.29 16.54
C ASP A 238 -11.48 68.96 15.13
N VAL A 239 -12.45 68.44 14.33
CA VAL A 239 -13.54 69.16 13.61
C VAL A 239 -13.55 69.30 12.05
N GLU A 240 -14.66 68.79 11.47
CA GLU A 240 -15.44 69.17 10.26
C GLU A 240 -14.83 69.07 8.85
N ALA A 241 -15.55 68.81 7.73
CA ALA A 241 -16.98 68.68 7.40
C ALA A 241 -17.17 67.87 6.08
N ALA A 242 -18.41 67.45 5.82
CA ALA A 242 -18.91 66.64 4.70
C ALA A 242 -19.38 67.53 3.49
N PRO A 243 -20.31 67.10 2.60
CA PRO A 243 -20.26 66.09 1.51
C PRO A 243 -20.76 66.66 0.14
N GLN A 244 -20.89 65.83 -0.92
CA GLN A 244 -21.97 66.00 -1.93
C GLN A 244 -22.20 64.79 -2.87
N ASN A 245 -23.46 64.68 -3.30
CA ASN A 245 -24.20 63.55 -3.86
C ASN A 245 -24.42 63.60 -5.40
N ALA A 246 -24.44 62.40 -5.99
CA ALA A 246 -25.46 61.84 -6.91
C ALA A 246 -25.64 62.29 -8.39
N GLY A 247 -25.94 61.28 -9.24
CA GLY A 247 -26.60 61.43 -10.55
C GLY A 247 -26.52 60.19 -11.49
N LEU A 248 -27.61 59.41 -11.55
CA LEU A 248 -28.08 58.55 -12.68
C LEU A 248 -29.27 59.29 -13.34
N PRO A 249 -29.88 58.94 -14.53
CA PRO A 249 -30.05 57.61 -15.16
C PRO A 249 -30.13 57.54 -16.72
N GLY A 250 -30.37 56.34 -17.33
CA GLY A 250 -31.15 56.21 -18.59
C GLY A 250 -30.82 55.13 -19.66
N LYS A 251 -31.56 54.01 -19.65
CA LYS A 251 -32.08 53.09 -20.72
C LYS A 251 -31.33 52.79 -22.07
N GLY A 252 -31.02 51.50 -22.29
CA GLY A 252 -31.60 50.63 -23.33
C GLY A 252 -30.90 50.42 -24.70
N MET A 253 -30.32 49.23 -24.95
CA MET A 253 -30.41 48.42 -26.21
C MET A 253 -29.55 47.14 -26.11
N VAL A 254 -30.07 46.02 -26.64
CA VAL A 254 -29.37 44.73 -26.79
C VAL A 254 -28.58 44.73 -28.12
N PRO A 255 -27.36 44.15 -28.16
CA PRO A 255 -27.13 43.09 -29.15
C PRO A 255 -26.30 41.89 -28.61
N THR A 256 -26.67 40.72 -29.14
CA THR A 256 -25.95 39.44 -29.25
C THR A 256 -24.45 39.43 -28.92
N LEU A 257 -24.05 38.59 -27.97
CA LEU A 257 -22.66 38.18 -27.76
C LEU A 257 -22.49 36.68 -27.99
N GLN A 258 -21.54 36.39 -28.87
CA GLN A 258 -21.03 35.09 -29.24
C GLN A 258 -20.55 34.31 -28.00
N VAL A 259 -20.91 33.04 -27.93
CA VAL A 259 -20.37 32.08 -26.95
C VAL A 259 -18.88 31.87 -27.29
N LYS A 260 -18.00 32.38 -26.42
CA LYS A 260 -16.61 31.89 -26.34
C LYS A 260 -16.62 30.50 -25.71
N PRO A 261 -15.87 29.52 -26.23
CA PRO A 261 -15.75 28.21 -25.59
C PRO A 261 -15.07 28.38 -24.24
N VAL A 262 -15.70 27.85 -23.20
CA VAL A 262 -15.12 27.74 -21.86
C VAL A 262 -13.91 26.80 -21.99
N GLN A 263 -12.74 27.38 -21.75
CA GLN A 263 -11.47 26.68 -21.64
C GLN A 263 -11.60 25.70 -20.47
N ALA A 264 -11.48 24.40 -20.75
CA ALA A 264 -11.45 23.37 -19.72
C ALA A 264 -10.29 23.66 -18.76
N SER A 265 -10.59 23.75 -17.47
CA SER A 265 -9.57 23.82 -16.43
C SER A 265 -8.70 22.57 -16.47
N PRO A 266 -7.38 22.68 -16.26
CA PRO A 266 -6.49 21.53 -16.26
C PRO A 266 -6.87 20.55 -15.12
N PRO A 267 -6.69 19.24 -15.33
CA PRO A 267 -6.98 18.21 -14.33
C PRO A 267 -6.06 18.35 -13.10
N PRO A 268 -6.50 17.88 -11.93
CA PRO A 268 -5.68 17.91 -10.71
C PRO A 268 -4.44 17.01 -10.88
N PRO A 269 -3.30 17.41 -10.30
CA PRO A 269 -2.07 16.61 -10.37
C PRO A 269 -2.17 15.39 -9.45
N PRO A 270 -1.48 14.29 -9.78
CA PRO A 270 -1.24 13.21 -8.84
C PRO A 270 -0.36 13.67 -7.67
N PRO A 271 -0.42 12.96 -6.54
CA PRO A 271 0.49 13.22 -5.44
C PRO A 271 1.96 13.01 -5.85
N PRO A 272 2.86 13.95 -5.54
CA PRO A 272 4.29 13.82 -5.83
C PRO A 272 4.96 12.78 -4.92
N PRO A 273 6.05 12.13 -5.37
CA PRO A 273 6.84 11.24 -4.53
C PRO A 273 7.58 12.04 -3.43
N VAL A 274 7.39 11.63 -2.18
CA VAL A 274 8.07 12.22 -1.01
C VAL A 274 9.55 11.83 -1.01
N MET A 275 10.41 12.83 -1.12
CA MET A 275 11.79 12.76 -0.61
C MET A 275 11.77 13.43 0.77
N GLU A 276 12.19 12.73 1.81
CA GLU A 276 12.38 13.31 3.14
C GLU A 276 13.80 13.06 3.63
N GLU A 277 14.54 14.15 3.82
CA GLU A 277 15.72 14.23 4.69
C GLU A 277 15.27 14.46 6.16
N PRO A 278 16.03 13.99 7.16
CA PRO A 278 15.59 13.91 8.54
C PRO A 278 15.69 15.26 9.28
N LEU A 279 14.61 15.66 9.96
CA LEU A 279 14.60 16.79 10.91
C LEU A 279 14.34 16.31 12.34
N ALA A 280 15.07 16.93 13.27
CA ALA A 280 15.36 16.45 14.61
C ALA A 280 14.17 16.46 15.60
N ALA A 281 14.22 15.51 16.54
CA ALA A 281 13.29 15.32 17.64
C ALA A 281 13.28 16.47 18.67
N PRO A 282 12.10 16.87 19.20
CA PRO A 282 12.00 17.57 20.46
C PRO A 282 11.88 16.58 21.63
N THR A 283 12.55 16.94 22.72
CA THR A 283 12.71 16.21 23.99
C THR A 283 11.44 16.15 24.84
N ALA A 284 11.22 14.99 25.45
CA ALA A 284 10.20 14.70 26.45
C ALA A 284 10.39 15.53 27.74
N GLY A 285 9.28 16.03 28.29
CA GLY A 285 9.20 16.61 29.63
C GLY A 285 8.37 15.71 30.54
N ASP A 286 8.94 15.34 31.69
CA ASP A 286 8.39 14.48 32.73
C ASP A 286 7.07 15.01 33.34
N ILE A 287 6.08 14.11 33.58
CA ILE A 287 5.05 14.31 34.60
C ILE A 287 4.81 12.98 35.38
N PRO A 288 4.75 12.99 36.74
CA PRO A 288 4.79 11.78 37.55
C PRO A 288 3.41 11.20 37.91
N GLY A 289 3.33 9.87 37.90
CA GLY A 289 2.64 9.02 38.89
C GLY A 289 1.15 9.22 39.17
N ALA A 290 0.32 8.26 38.74
CA ALA A 290 -0.98 8.00 39.38
C ALA A 290 -1.30 6.51 39.44
N THR A 291 -1.67 6.09 40.64
CA THR A 291 -1.86 4.73 41.14
C THR A 291 -3.27 4.17 40.89
N ALA A 292 -3.32 2.83 40.87
CA ALA A 292 -4.41 1.93 41.27
C ALA A 292 -5.76 1.96 40.51
N LYS A 293 -5.97 0.83 39.84
CA LYS A 293 -7.16 0.38 39.10
C LYS A 293 -8.40 0.21 39.99
N THR A 294 -9.55 0.66 39.51
CA THR A 294 -10.87 0.13 39.89
C THR A 294 -11.56 -0.39 38.63
N ALA A 295 -11.80 -1.69 38.59
CA ALA A 295 -12.43 -2.40 37.47
C ALA A 295 -13.94 -2.09 37.42
N VAL A 296 -14.41 -1.61 36.28
CA VAL A 296 -15.84 -1.50 35.93
C VAL A 296 -16.28 -2.82 35.28
N PRO A 297 -17.51 -3.31 35.51
CA PRO A 297 -17.93 -4.63 35.04
C PRO A 297 -17.93 -4.72 33.52
N THR A 298 -17.26 -5.74 32.99
CA THR A 298 -17.16 -6.04 31.56
C THR A 298 -18.51 -6.52 31.04
N ALA A 299 -19.23 -5.64 30.32
CA ALA A 299 -20.38 -6.07 29.52
C ALA A 299 -19.91 -7.10 28.48
N ALA A 300 -20.70 -8.15 28.27
CA ALA A 300 -20.41 -9.16 27.25
C ALA A 300 -20.20 -8.49 25.88
N PRO A 301 -19.20 -8.90 25.09
CA PRO A 301 -18.91 -8.26 23.82
C PRO A 301 -20.11 -8.42 22.86
N MET A 302 -20.48 -7.34 22.16
CA MET A 302 -21.55 -7.36 21.15
C MET A 302 -21.27 -8.45 20.10
N PRO A 303 -22.28 -9.09 19.50
CA PRO A 303 -22.05 -10.00 18.37
C PRO A 303 -21.47 -9.25 17.16
N LEU A 304 -20.75 -9.95 16.26
CA LEU A 304 -20.12 -9.37 15.06
C LEU A 304 -21.13 -8.57 14.21
N THR A 305 -22.39 -9.02 14.21
CA THR A 305 -23.55 -8.24 13.79
C THR A 305 -24.67 -8.46 14.80
N THR A 306 -25.41 -7.41 15.14
CA THR A 306 -26.62 -7.56 15.98
C THR A 306 -27.82 -8.07 15.18
N ARG A 307 -27.74 -8.04 13.85
CA ARG A 307 -28.75 -8.62 12.93
C ARG A 307 -28.58 -10.12 12.65
N GLY A 308 -27.50 -10.76 13.11
CA GLY A 308 -27.24 -12.18 12.85
C GLY A 308 -28.25 -13.12 13.55
N ASN A 309 -28.85 -14.05 12.78
CA ASN A 309 -29.82 -15.08 13.19
C ASN A 309 -31.28 -14.68 13.43
N ILE A 310 -31.76 -13.56 12.90
CA ILE A 310 -33.21 -13.34 12.83
C ILE A 310 -33.77 -14.13 11.64
N ARG A 311 -34.25 -15.35 11.92
CA ARG A 311 -35.11 -16.15 11.01
C ARG A 311 -36.43 -15.44 10.67
N GLU A 312 -36.73 -14.33 11.33
CA GLU A 312 -37.78 -13.43 10.89
C GLU A 312 -37.22 -12.54 9.80
N THR A 313 -37.75 -12.75 8.60
CA THR A 313 -37.67 -11.87 7.45
C THR A 313 -37.72 -10.40 7.87
N GLY A 314 -36.57 -9.78 8.12
CA GLY A 314 -36.44 -8.33 8.05
C GLY A 314 -36.79 -7.98 6.61
N THR A 315 -38.07 -7.65 6.38
CA THR A 315 -38.62 -7.40 5.05
C THR A 315 -37.76 -6.34 4.40
N PHE A 316 -36.99 -6.73 3.39
CA PHE A 316 -36.32 -5.80 2.49
C PHE A 316 -37.35 -4.76 2.03
N THR A 317 -37.24 -3.55 2.56
CA THR A 317 -38.33 -2.58 2.57
C THR A 317 -38.44 -1.83 1.25
N ALA A 318 -39.53 -1.09 1.06
CA ALA A 318 -39.63 -0.15 -0.06
C ALA A 318 -38.52 0.93 -0.02
N GLU A 319 -38.08 1.31 1.18
CA GLU A 319 -36.94 2.23 1.34
C GLU A 319 -35.63 1.58 0.89
N ASP A 320 -35.37 0.32 1.26
CA ASP A 320 -34.18 -0.42 0.82
C ASP A 320 -34.15 -0.59 -0.70
N VAL A 321 -35.32 -0.83 -1.32
CA VAL A 321 -35.47 -0.85 -2.78
C VAL A 321 -35.12 0.51 -3.39
N GLU A 322 -35.59 1.62 -2.82
CA GLU A 322 -35.29 2.95 -3.37
C GLU A 322 -33.83 3.36 -3.15
N ILE A 323 -33.21 2.99 -2.03
CA ILE A 323 -31.77 3.15 -1.80
C ILE A 323 -31.00 2.37 -2.87
N SER A 324 -31.35 1.11 -3.09
CA SER A 324 -30.74 0.25 -4.11
C SER A 324 -30.85 0.86 -5.51
N ARG A 325 -32.07 1.28 -5.90
CA ARG A 325 -32.32 1.93 -7.19
C ARG A 325 -31.54 3.22 -7.33
N THR A 326 -31.48 4.03 -6.28
CA THR A 326 -30.73 5.30 -6.30
C THR A 326 -29.26 5.03 -6.54
N ALA A 327 -28.62 4.18 -5.73
CA ALA A 327 -27.21 3.86 -5.88
C ALA A 327 -26.87 3.31 -7.28
N TRP A 328 -27.73 2.45 -7.83
CA TRP A 328 -27.56 1.90 -9.17
C TRP A 328 -27.56 2.95 -10.29
N ARG A 329 -28.23 4.10 -10.12
CA ARG A 329 -28.24 5.18 -11.13
C ARG A 329 -26.83 5.67 -11.46
N TYR A 330 -25.90 5.66 -10.49
CA TYR A 330 -24.51 6.02 -10.75
C TYR A 330 -23.87 5.13 -11.84
N PHE A 331 -24.11 3.82 -11.76
CA PHE A 331 -23.57 2.83 -12.70
C PHE A 331 -24.22 2.91 -14.07
N VAL A 332 -25.49 3.33 -14.15
CA VAL A 332 -26.18 3.57 -15.43
C VAL A 332 -25.53 4.73 -16.17
N GLU A 333 -25.30 5.85 -15.48
CA GLU A 333 -24.81 7.09 -16.11
C GLU A 333 -23.31 7.08 -16.42
N ASN A 334 -22.51 6.27 -15.70
CA ASN A 334 -21.05 6.26 -15.83
C ASN A 334 -20.49 5.00 -16.53
N TYR A 335 -21.37 4.18 -17.12
CA TYR A 335 -21.01 2.96 -17.85
C TYR A 335 -20.29 3.24 -19.18
N GLN A 336 -19.19 2.53 -19.42
CA GLN A 336 -18.46 2.55 -20.68
C GLN A 336 -18.79 1.30 -21.51
N THR A 337 -19.56 1.49 -22.60
CA THR A 337 -20.06 0.37 -23.42
C THR A 337 -18.96 -0.50 -24.05
N ASN A 338 -17.81 0.11 -24.39
CA ASN A 338 -16.72 -0.59 -25.08
C ASN A 338 -16.01 -1.59 -24.17
N THR A 339 -15.88 -1.28 -22.89
CA THR A 339 -15.05 -2.00 -21.93
C THR A 339 -15.87 -2.66 -20.81
N GLY A 340 -17.11 -2.24 -20.62
CA GLY A 340 -17.91 -2.66 -19.47
C GLY A 340 -17.44 -2.07 -18.15
N LEU A 341 -16.49 -1.13 -18.17
CA LEU A 341 -15.99 -0.44 -17.00
C LEU A 341 -16.88 0.75 -16.63
N VAL A 342 -16.73 1.28 -15.43
CA VAL A 342 -17.46 2.43 -14.89
C VAL A 342 -16.46 3.46 -14.37
N ASN A 343 -16.71 4.74 -14.65
CA ASN A 343 -15.86 5.82 -14.17
C ASN A 343 -15.81 5.86 -12.63
N SER A 344 -14.61 6.01 -12.07
CA SER A 344 -14.44 6.09 -10.61
C SER A 344 -15.12 7.31 -10.01
N VAL A 345 -15.05 8.44 -10.69
CA VAL A 345 -15.77 9.68 -10.40
C VAL A 345 -16.53 10.13 -11.64
N HIS A 346 -17.72 10.74 -11.45
CA HIS A 346 -18.49 11.25 -12.57
C HIS A 346 -17.69 12.26 -13.41
N ASN A 347 -17.67 12.06 -14.73
CA ASN A 347 -16.84 12.78 -15.71
C ASN A 347 -15.32 12.60 -15.58
N TYR A 348 -14.87 11.60 -14.82
CA TYR A 348 -13.46 11.22 -14.73
C TYR A 348 -13.28 9.80 -15.33
N PRO A 349 -12.83 9.68 -16.59
CA PRO A 349 -12.84 8.41 -17.33
C PRO A 349 -11.68 7.47 -16.96
N TYR A 350 -11.43 7.30 -15.67
CA TYR A 350 -10.37 6.46 -15.12
C TYR A 350 -10.89 5.63 -13.94
N ALA A 351 -10.20 4.54 -13.64
CA ALA A 351 -10.52 3.66 -12.53
C ALA A 351 -9.26 2.92 -12.06
N THR A 352 -9.09 2.80 -10.75
CA THR A 352 -8.10 1.90 -10.15
C THR A 352 -8.65 0.48 -10.03
N LEU A 353 -7.84 -0.52 -9.65
CA LEU A 353 -8.39 -1.88 -9.44
C LEU A 353 -9.34 -1.95 -8.25
N TRP A 354 -9.21 -1.04 -7.27
CA TRP A 354 -10.20 -0.88 -6.20
C TRP A 354 -11.57 -0.50 -6.78
N ASP A 355 -11.58 0.49 -7.68
CA ASP A 355 -12.79 0.89 -8.40
C ASP A 355 -13.33 -0.24 -9.29
N LEU A 356 -12.47 -1.04 -9.91
CA LEU A 356 -12.89 -2.21 -10.70
C LEU A 356 -13.51 -3.29 -9.82
N GLY A 357 -13.03 -3.47 -8.59
CA GLY A 357 -13.68 -4.30 -7.56
C GLY A 357 -15.09 -3.78 -7.28
N SER A 358 -15.23 -2.49 -6.97
CA SER A 358 -16.53 -1.81 -6.77
C SER A 358 -17.46 -1.91 -7.99
N ASN A 359 -16.91 -1.89 -9.21
CA ASN A 359 -17.67 -2.06 -10.43
C ASN A 359 -18.26 -3.47 -10.53
N LEU A 360 -17.43 -4.51 -10.31
CA LEU A 360 -17.88 -5.90 -10.37
C LEU A 360 -18.88 -6.19 -9.24
N ALA A 361 -18.63 -5.64 -8.05
CA ALA A 361 -19.55 -5.66 -6.91
C ALA A 361 -20.94 -5.17 -7.28
N ALA A 362 -21.02 -3.97 -7.86
CA ALA A 362 -22.28 -3.37 -8.23
C ALA A 362 -23.05 -4.18 -9.29
N TYR A 363 -22.37 -4.80 -10.26
CA TYR A 363 -23.04 -5.66 -11.26
C TYR A 363 -23.63 -6.91 -10.62
N ALA A 364 -22.85 -7.61 -9.79
CA ALA A 364 -23.31 -8.79 -9.08
C ALA A 364 -24.47 -8.44 -8.13
N CYS A 365 -24.35 -7.33 -7.39
CA CYS A 365 -25.37 -6.83 -6.49
C CYS A 365 -26.65 -6.40 -7.22
N ALA A 366 -26.56 -5.64 -8.31
CA ALA A 366 -27.73 -5.21 -9.07
C ALA A 366 -28.54 -6.38 -9.63
N MET A 367 -27.88 -7.47 -10.06
CA MET A 367 -28.54 -8.71 -10.44
C MET A 367 -29.27 -9.36 -9.25
N LYS A 368 -28.58 -9.57 -8.11
CA LYS A 368 -29.19 -10.21 -6.93
C LYS A 368 -30.28 -9.35 -6.28
N LEU A 369 -30.20 -8.03 -6.40
CA LEU A 369 -31.20 -7.07 -5.95
C LEU A 369 -32.41 -6.97 -6.89
N ASN A 370 -32.35 -7.58 -8.10
CA ASN A 370 -33.35 -7.45 -9.17
C ASN A 370 -33.50 -6.01 -9.70
N LEU A 371 -32.41 -5.24 -9.73
CA LEU A 371 -32.38 -3.89 -10.34
C LEU A 371 -32.21 -3.96 -11.85
N ILE A 372 -31.57 -5.02 -12.34
CA ILE A 372 -31.40 -5.34 -13.75
C ILE A 372 -31.76 -6.80 -14.01
N SER A 373 -32.06 -7.13 -15.27
CA SER A 373 -32.33 -8.52 -15.65
C SER A 373 -31.08 -9.39 -15.56
N PRO A 374 -31.20 -10.72 -15.32
CA PRO A 374 -30.06 -11.63 -15.35
C PRO A 374 -29.29 -11.57 -16.68
N THR A 375 -29.98 -11.42 -17.81
CA THR A 375 -29.35 -11.31 -19.14
C THR A 375 -28.50 -10.04 -19.26
N GLU A 376 -29.03 -8.90 -18.82
CA GLU A 376 -28.29 -7.63 -18.84
C GLU A 376 -27.07 -7.68 -17.92
N GLY A 377 -27.24 -8.17 -16.70
CA GLY A 377 -26.15 -8.29 -15.74
C GLY A 377 -25.06 -9.24 -16.23
N LYS A 378 -25.44 -10.41 -16.77
CA LYS A 378 -24.47 -11.33 -17.37
C LYS A 378 -23.70 -10.68 -18.51
N LYS A 379 -24.37 -9.93 -19.40
CA LYS A 379 -23.71 -9.20 -20.50
C LYS A 379 -22.69 -8.17 -19.98
N LYS A 380 -23.03 -7.42 -18.93
CA LYS A 380 -22.13 -6.43 -18.31
C LYS A 380 -20.91 -7.11 -17.67
N ILE A 381 -21.10 -8.18 -16.91
CA ILE A 381 -20.01 -8.95 -16.30
C ILE A 381 -19.12 -9.60 -17.37
N THR A 382 -19.69 -10.22 -18.40
CA THR A 382 -18.91 -10.79 -19.52
C THR A 382 -18.03 -9.72 -20.15
N ARG A 383 -18.59 -8.56 -20.51
CA ARG A 383 -17.82 -7.49 -21.13
C ARG A 383 -16.69 -6.99 -20.22
N PHE A 384 -16.96 -6.81 -18.94
CA PHE A 384 -15.96 -6.42 -17.94
C PHE A 384 -14.81 -7.45 -17.88
N LEU A 385 -15.12 -8.74 -17.76
CA LEU A 385 -14.11 -9.81 -17.71
C LEU A 385 -13.36 -9.98 -19.04
N GLU A 386 -14.01 -9.77 -20.17
CA GLU A 386 -13.34 -9.73 -21.50
C GLU A 386 -12.31 -8.60 -21.56
N THR A 387 -12.62 -7.43 -21.01
CA THR A 387 -11.66 -6.33 -20.93
C THR A 387 -10.48 -6.66 -20.02
N LEU A 388 -10.72 -7.21 -18.82
CA LEU A 388 -9.62 -7.63 -17.93
C LEU A 388 -8.71 -8.70 -18.55
N GLN A 389 -9.24 -9.57 -19.42
CA GLN A 389 -8.46 -10.58 -20.13
C GLN A 389 -7.50 -10.00 -21.18
N VAL A 390 -7.76 -8.79 -21.68
CA VAL A 390 -6.96 -8.19 -22.77
C VAL A 390 -6.21 -6.92 -22.38
N MET A 391 -6.56 -6.28 -21.27
CA MET A 391 -5.86 -5.07 -20.81
C MET A 391 -4.37 -5.38 -20.57
N GLU A 392 -3.50 -4.42 -20.89
CA GLU A 392 -2.07 -4.55 -20.63
C GLU A 392 -1.80 -4.59 -19.13
N LEU A 393 -0.76 -5.34 -18.74
CA LEU A 393 -0.33 -5.48 -17.35
C LEU A 393 0.99 -4.72 -17.18
N TYR A 394 1.18 -4.10 -16.03
CA TYR A 394 2.44 -3.47 -15.67
C TYR A 394 3.54 -4.54 -15.63
N ASN A 395 4.61 -4.32 -16.39
CA ASN A 395 5.71 -5.28 -16.60
C ASN A 395 5.30 -6.71 -17.03
N HIS A 396 4.10 -6.87 -17.62
CA HIS A 396 3.50 -8.19 -17.87
C HIS A 396 3.29 -9.05 -16.61
N GLU A 397 3.30 -8.44 -15.42
CA GLU A 397 3.18 -9.14 -14.13
C GLU A 397 1.76 -8.99 -13.57
N LEU A 398 1.33 -7.76 -13.31
CA LEU A 398 0.11 -7.45 -12.57
C LEU A 398 -0.61 -6.25 -13.17
N PRO A 399 -1.92 -6.09 -12.88
CA PRO A 399 -2.67 -4.92 -13.32
C PRO A 399 -2.03 -3.60 -12.87
N ASN A 400 -2.00 -2.62 -13.78
CA ASN A 400 -1.52 -1.27 -13.51
C ASN A 400 -2.41 -0.53 -12.50
N ARG A 401 -1.84 0.41 -11.72
CA ARG A 401 -2.59 1.14 -10.68
C ARG A 401 -3.90 1.78 -11.19
N GLU A 402 -3.91 2.30 -12.41
CA GLU A 402 -5.08 2.95 -13.00
C GLU A 402 -5.20 2.64 -14.50
N TYR A 403 -6.45 2.60 -14.97
CA TYR A 403 -6.79 2.40 -16.37
C TYR A 403 -7.80 3.43 -16.87
N LEU A 404 -7.70 3.80 -18.14
CA LEU A 404 -8.74 4.53 -18.85
C LEU A 404 -10.00 3.65 -18.99
N THR A 405 -11.11 4.07 -18.42
CA THR A 405 -12.34 3.26 -18.44
C THR A 405 -12.91 3.12 -19.84
N LYS A 406 -12.66 4.09 -20.73
CA LYS A 406 -13.19 4.10 -22.10
C LYS A 406 -12.52 3.06 -23.02
N THR A 407 -11.24 2.76 -22.78
CA THR A 407 -10.40 1.99 -23.70
C THR A 407 -9.74 0.77 -23.05
N GLY A 408 -9.55 0.78 -21.73
CA GLY A 408 -8.79 -0.24 -21.00
C GLY A 408 -7.27 -0.07 -21.11
N GLU A 409 -6.79 1.10 -21.53
CA GLU A 409 -5.37 1.43 -21.60
C GLU A 409 -4.81 1.79 -20.21
N MET A 410 -3.58 1.35 -19.91
CA MET A 410 -2.87 1.73 -18.69
C MET A 410 -2.59 3.24 -18.68
N THR A 411 -2.52 3.81 -17.47
CA THR A 411 -2.09 5.21 -17.28
C THR A 411 -0.81 5.35 -16.47
N ASP A 412 -0.06 6.42 -16.74
CA ASP A 412 1.00 6.89 -15.85
C ASP A 412 0.41 7.58 -14.61
N LEU A 413 1.26 8.00 -13.67
CA LEU A 413 0.79 8.71 -12.47
C LEU A 413 0.04 10.00 -12.79
N SER A 414 0.31 10.65 -13.93
CA SER A 414 -0.41 11.86 -14.36
C SER A 414 -1.74 11.54 -15.06
N SER A 415 -2.24 10.31 -14.94
CA SER A 415 -3.45 9.82 -15.61
C SER A 415 -3.42 9.99 -17.13
N ARG A 416 -2.23 9.89 -17.74
CA ARG A 416 -2.08 9.89 -19.20
C ARG A 416 -1.93 8.46 -19.72
N PRO A 417 -2.50 8.11 -20.89
CA PRO A 417 -2.25 6.82 -21.52
C PRO A 417 -0.75 6.51 -21.58
N SER A 418 -0.36 5.32 -21.14
CA SER A 418 1.04 4.92 -21.01
C SER A 418 1.24 3.46 -21.39
N SER A 419 2.25 3.19 -22.21
CA SER A 419 2.68 1.81 -22.52
C SER A 419 3.56 1.20 -21.43
N VAL A 420 3.93 1.98 -20.41
CA VAL A 420 4.77 1.54 -19.28
C VAL A 420 3.94 1.39 -18.02
N GLY A 421 2.97 2.27 -17.79
CA GLY A 421 2.15 2.31 -16.58
C GLY A 421 2.82 3.06 -15.41
N SER A 422 2.40 2.75 -14.19
CA SER A 422 2.78 3.39 -12.93
C SER A 422 2.95 2.42 -11.75
N GLY A 423 2.98 1.11 -12.01
CA GLY A 423 3.12 0.05 -11.00
C GLY A 423 1.78 -0.62 -10.66
N TRP A 424 1.65 -1.18 -9.47
CA TRP A 424 0.41 -1.80 -8.98
C TRP A 424 0.15 -1.47 -7.50
N SER A 425 -1.10 -1.57 -7.07
CA SER A 425 -1.51 -1.51 -5.67
C SER A 425 -1.93 -2.91 -5.21
N ALA A 426 -1.29 -3.42 -4.17
CA ALA A 426 -1.64 -4.73 -3.61
C ALA A 426 -3.02 -4.71 -2.95
N LEU A 427 -3.43 -3.57 -2.37
CA LEU A 427 -4.75 -3.40 -1.77
C LEU A 427 -5.86 -3.45 -2.81
N ASP A 428 -5.66 -2.74 -3.92
CA ASP A 428 -6.60 -2.68 -5.04
C ASP A 428 -6.75 -4.05 -5.71
N ILE A 429 -5.64 -4.77 -5.90
CA ILE A 429 -5.65 -6.15 -6.41
C ILE A 429 -6.40 -7.07 -5.46
N GLY A 430 -6.14 -6.99 -4.15
CA GLY A 430 -6.83 -7.78 -3.13
C GLY A 430 -8.35 -7.60 -3.19
N ARG A 431 -8.83 -6.35 -3.24
CA ARG A 431 -10.27 -6.06 -3.39
C ARG A 431 -10.86 -6.65 -4.67
N LEU A 432 -10.19 -6.49 -5.81
CA LEU A 432 -10.67 -7.05 -7.07
C LEU A 432 -10.74 -8.59 -7.02
N LEU A 433 -9.74 -9.25 -6.43
CA LEU A 433 -9.73 -10.70 -6.25
C LEU A 433 -10.92 -11.18 -5.42
N ILE A 434 -11.28 -10.50 -4.33
CA ILE A 434 -12.48 -10.83 -3.54
C ILE A 434 -13.71 -10.87 -4.44
N TRP A 435 -13.93 -9.83 -5.26
CA TRP A 435 -15.10 -9.75 -6.11
C TRP A 435 -15.07 -10.68 -7.31
N LEU A 436 -13.90 -11.02 -7.84
CA LEU A 436 -13.73 -12.10 -8.81
C LEU A 436 -14.14 -13.45 -8.21
N LYS A 437 -13.71 -13.74 -6.98
CA LYS A 437 -14.08 -14.97 -6.26
C LYS A 437 -15.58 -15.04 -5.98
N ILE A 438 -16.17 -13.97 -5.45
CA ILE A 438 -17.62 -13.88 -5.18
C ILE A 438 -18.41 -14.08 -6.48
N THR A 439 -17.99 -13.44 -7.56
CA THR A 439 -18.66 -13.56 -8.87
C THR A 439 -18.61 -14.99 -9.39
N ALA A 440 -17.45 -15.64 -9.36
CA ALA A 440 -17.30 -17.03 -9.79
C ALA A 440 -18.12 -17.99 -8.91
N ALA A 441 -18.18 -17.76 -7.59
CA ALA A 441 -18.96 -18.57 -6.67
C ALA A 441 -20.47 -18.43 -6.88
N TRP A 442 -20.96 -17.21 -7.12
CA TRP A 442 -22.39 -16.94 -7.30
C TRP A 442 -22.90 -17.26 -8.70
N TYR A 443 -22.02 -17.22 -9.70
CA TYR A 443 -22.32 -17.43 -11.11
C TYR A 443 -21.22 -18.30 -11.74
N PRO A 444 -21.30 -19.63 -11.58
CA PRO A 444 -20.24 -20.56 -12.03
C PRO A 444 -19.89 -20.47 -13.52
N ASP A 445 -20.81 -20.00 -14.37
CA ASP A 445 -20.56 -19.72 -15.79
C ASP A 445 -19.40 -18.73 -16.01
N PHE A 446 -19.08 -17.88 -15.02
CA PHE A 446 -17.98 -16.92 -15.09
C PHE A 446 -16.65 -17.46 -14.58
N ALA A 447 -16.62 -18.61 -13.89
CA ALA A 447 -15.37 -19.16 -13.35
C ALA A 447 -14.27 -19.30 -14.43
N PRO A 448 -14.55 -19.85 -15.64
CA PRO A 448 -13.53 -19.94 -16.68
C PRO A 448 -13.02 -18.60 -17.22
N LEU A 449 -13.82 -17.52 -17.12
CA LEU A 449 -13.40 -16.18 -17.51
C LEU A 449 -12.56 -15.53 -16.41
N VAL A 450 -12.92 -15.76 -15.15
CA VAL A 450 -12.14 -15.34 -13.98
C VAL A 450 -10.77 -16.01 -13.97
N ASP A 451 -10.71 -17.33 -14.19
CA ASP A 451 -9.45 -18.09 -14.27
C ASP A 451 -8.54 -17.49 -15.35
N LYS A 452 -9.06 -17.23 -16.56
CA LYS A 452 -8.29 -16.59 -17.65
C LYS A 452 -7.79 -15.19 -17.32
N VAL A 453 -8.49 -14.42 -16.49
CA VAL A 453 -8.00 -13.11 -16.02
C VAL A 453 -6.79 -13.32 -15.11
N VAL A 454 -6.94 -14.20 -14.12
CA VAL A 454 -5.94 -14.40 -13.05
C VAL A 454 -4.73 -15.22 -13.52
N ASP A 455 -4.89 -16.13 -14.49
CA ASP A 455 -3.81 -16.92 -15.10
C ASP A 455 -2.75 -16.04 -15.79
N ARG A 456 -3.10 -14.79 -16.11
CA ARG A 456 -2.15 -13.82 -16.67
C ARG A 456 -1.28 -13.15 -15.60
N TRP A 457 -1.62 -13.29 -14.33
CA TRP A 457 -1.01 -12.53 -13.24
C TRP A 457 0.13 -13.32 -12.59
N THR A 458 1.22 -12.62 -12.28
CA THR A 458 2.38 -13.18 -11.57
C THR A 458 2.40 -12.64 -10.13
N PHE A 459 2.18 -13.52 -9.16
CA PHE A 459 2.00 -13.13 -7.76
C PHE A 459 3.31 -12.99 -6.96
N ASP A 460 4.44 -13.50 -7.45
CA ASP A 460 5.69 -13.61 -6.70
C ASP A 460 6.12 -12.31 -5.99
N ARG A 461 6.02 -11.18 -6.69
CA ARG A 461 6.35 -9.87 -6.13
C ARG A 461 5.23 -9.27 -5.31
N LEU A 462 3.97 -9.60 -5.59
CA LEU A 462 2.83 -9.17 -4.78
C LEU A 462 2.93 -9.75 -3.36
N VAL A 463 3.28 -11.03 -3.25
CA VAL A 463 3.31 -11.79 -1.98
C VAL A 463 4.73 -11.99 -1.44
N GLN A 464 5.67 -11.13 -1.83
CA GLN A 464 7.05 -11.24 -1.39
C GLN A 464 7.13 -11.23 0.15
N TYR A 465 7.89 -12.16 0.71
CA TYR A 465 7.99 -12.39 2.16
C TYR A 465 6.67 -12.78 2.86
N ARG A 466 5.67 -13.23 2.10
CA ARG A 466 4.30 -13.51 2.59
C ARG A 466 3.60 -12.26 3.13
N GLU A 467 4.10 -11.07 2.76
CA GLU A 467 3.51 -9.75 2.98
C GLU A 467 2.78 -9.30 1.71
N LEU A 468 1.99 -8.23 1.78
CA LEU A 468 1.48 -7.56 0.57
C LEU A 468 2.44 -6.47 0.13
N ASN A 469 2.81 -6.47 -1.15
CA ASN A 469 3.77 -5.51 -1.70
C ASN A 469 3.20 -4.82 -2.94
N GLY A 470 3.19 -3.49 -2.89
CA GLY A 470 2.83 -2.62 -4.00
C GLY A 470 4.06 -2.15 -4.77
N VAL A 471 3.85 -1.79 -6.03
CA VAL A 471 4.86 -1.11 -6.85
C VAL A 471 4.40 0.28 -7.22
N LEU A 472 5.32 1.24 -7.05
CA LEU A 472 5.18 2.59 -7.58
C LEU A 472 6.27 2.82 -8.63
N PHE A 473 5.88 3.30 -9.81
CA PHE A 473 6.82 3.77 -10.82
C PHE A 473 6.53 5.24 -11.16
N ASN A 474 7.51 6.11 -10.96
CA ASN A 474 7.35 7.55 -11.18
C ASN A 474 7.70 8.03 -12.61
N GLY A 475 8.01 7.11 -13.53
CA GLY A 475 8.54 7.44 -14.86
C GLY A 475 10.05 7.27 -14.98
N GLU A 476 10.78 7.16 -13.87
CA GLU A 476 12.24 7.02 -13.84
C GLU A 476 12.68 5.76 -13.09
N LYS A 477 12.12 5.55 -11.89
CA LYS A 477 12.48 4.46 -11.00
C LYS A 477 11.24 3.77 -10.45
N GLU A 478 11.41 2.47 -10.24
CA GLU A 478 10.44 1.60 -9.60
C GLU A 478 10.79 1.40 -8.12
N TRP A 479 9.77 1.43 -7.26
CA TRP A 479 9.87 1.06 -5.85
C TRP A 479 8.86 -0.03 -5.52
N LEU A 480 9.38 -1.19 -5.13
CA LEU A 480 8.62 -2.25 -4.49
C LEU A 480 8.65 -2.02 -2.97
N ARG A 481 7.48 -2.00 -2.33
CA ARG A 481 7.36 -1.75 -0.88
C ARG A 481 6.21 -2.55 -0.30
N GLN A 482 6.34 -2.93 0.98
CA GLN A 482 5.21 -3.44 1.74
C GLN A 482 4.10 -2.39 1.73
N GLU A 483 2.88 -2.80 1.37
CA GLU A 483 1.70 -1.95 1.22
C GLU A 483 0.56 -2.55 2.04
N GLY A 484 -0.14 -1.69 2.78
CA GLY A 484 -1.21 -2.10 3.68
C GLY A 484 -0.92 -1.69 5.12
N ARG A 485 -2.00 -1.32 5.80
CA ARG A 485 -2.06 -1.00 7.22
C ARG A 485 -3.27 -1.71 7.83
N LEU A 486 -3.31 -1.79 9.16
CA LEU A 486 -4.38 -2.45 9.92
C LEU A 486 -5.77 -2.19 9.33
N GLY A 487 -6.54 -3.25 9.11
CA GLY A 487 -7.83 -3.18 8.42
C GLY A 487 -7.68 -3.53 6.94
N TYR A 488 -7.11 -2.62 6.15
CA TYR A 488 -6.96 -2.80 4.70
C TYR A 488 -6.02 -3.94 4.34
N GLU A 489 -4.92 -4.10 5.08
CA GLU A 489 -3.94 -5.16 4.83
C GLU A 489 -4.58 -6.54 4.96
N GLN A 490 -5.29 -6.80 6.07
CA GLN A 490 -5.96 -8.08 6.29
C GLN A 490 -7.11 -8.31 5.30
N TYR A 491 -7.87 -7.25 4.97
CA TYR A 491 -8.93 -7.32 3.96
C TYR A 491 -8.37 -7.69 2.59
N ALA A 492 -7.36 -6.98 2.10
CA ALA A 492 -6.75 -7.26 0.80
C ALA A 492 -6.03 -8.61 0.77
N ALA A 493 -5.35 -8.98 1.85
CA ALA A 493 -4.65 -10.26 1.98
C ALA A 493 -5.64 -11.41 1.88
N SER A 494 -6.84 -11.25 2.45
CA SER A 494 -7.91 -12.23 2.30
C SER A 494 -8.28 -12.48 0.83
N GLY A 495 -8.34 -11.42 0.02
CA GLY A 495 -8.54 -11.54 -1.43
C GLY A 495 -7.46 -12.35 -2.13
N VAL A 496 -6.20 -12.11 -1.77
CA VAL A 496 -5.05 -12.82 -2.32
C VAL A 496 -5.02 -14.29 -1.87
N ALA A 497 -5.36 -14.56 -0.60
CA ALA A 497 -5.45 -15.90 -0.04
C ALA A 497 -6.54 -16.78 -0.70
N LEU A 498 -7.66 -16.18 -1.14
CA LEU A 498 -8.74 -16.88 -1.87
C LEU A 498 -8.28 -17.52 -3.20
N PHE A 499 -7.10 -17.12 -3.69
CA PHE A 499 -6.43 -17.65 -4.89
C PHE A 499 -5.17 -18.47 -4.56
N GLY A 500 -5.07 -18.99 -3.33
CA GLY A 500 -4.06 -19.97 -2.92
C GLY A 500 -2.66 -19.41 -2.66
N GLN A 501 -2.52 -18.08 -2.58
CA GLN A 501 -1.25 -17.44 -2.28
C GLN A 501 -0.99 -17.38 -0.76
N ASP A 502 0.28 -17.49 -0.38
CA ASP A 502 0.70 -17.45 1.03
C ASP A 502 0.95 -16.01 1.49
N VAL A 503 0.02 -15.45 2.26
CA VAL A 503 0.04 -14.08 2.79
C VAL A 503 -0.02 -14.05 4.31
N ARG A 504 0.53 -15.09 4.96
CA ARG A 504 0.42 -15.26 6.42
C ARG A 504 1.02 -14.11 7.23
N GLN A 505 1.99 -13.36 6.70
CA GLN A 505 2.54 -12.19 7.40
C GLN A 505 1.61 -10.98 7.27
N ALA A 506 1.02 -10.74 6.09
CA ALA A 506 0.03 -9.67 5.93
C ALA A 506 -1.25 -9.86 6.77
N LEU A 507 -1.53 -11.10 7.20
CA LEU A 507 -2.66 -11.42 8.08
C LEU A 507 -2.33 -11.30 9.58
N ASP A 508 -1.08 -11.03 9.92
CA ASP A 508 -0.67 -10.85 11.31
C ASP A 508 -1.01 -9.43 11.84
N TYR A 509 -0.82 -9.25 13.15
CA TYR A 509 -1.05 -8.00 13.86
C TYR A 509 0.21 -7.54 14.59
N LYS A 510 1.41 -7.93 14.11
CA LYS A 510 2.66 -7.70 14.85
C LYS A 510 3.02 -6.22 14.96
N GLU A 511 2.67 -5.43 13.94
CA GLU A 511 2.89 -3.98 13.86
C GLU A 511 1.70 -3.20 14.44
N THR A 512 1.17 -3.65 15.57
CA THR A 512 0.05 -2.98 16.24
C THR A 512 0.34 -2.72 17.72
N ASP A 513 -0.24 -1.65 18.24
CA ASP A 513 -0.28 -1.32 19.66
C ASP A 513 -1.72 -0.92 20.04
N SER A 514 -1.99 -0.76 21.32
CA SER A 514 -3.31 -0.42 21.86
C SER A 514 -3.43 1.05 22.20
N VAL A 515 -4.57 1.65 21.87
CA VAL A 515 -4.96 2.98 22.34
C VAL A 515 -6.36 2.94 22.94
N THR A 516 -6.58 3.69 24.02
CA THR A 516 -7.90 3.85 24.62
C THR A 516 -8.61 5.08 24.06
N ILE A 517 -9.71 4.87 23.32
CA ILE A 517 -10.57 5.93 22.78
C ILE A 517 -11.96 5.77 23.36
N LEU A 518 -12.48 6.82 24.02
CA LEU A 518 -13.81 6.81 24.65
C LEU A 518 -14.06 5.58 25.55
N GLN A 519 -13.09 5.23 26.39
CA GLN A 519 -13.13 4.09 27.33
C GLN A 519 -13.16 2.70 26.65
N ARG A 520 -12.80 2.63 25.37
CA ARG A 520 -12.60 1.38 24.64
C ARG A 520 -11.15 1.28 24.21
N GLU A 521 -10.48 0.20 24.57
CA GLU A 521 -9.17 -0.15 24.04
C GLU A 521 -9.36 -0.72 22.63
N VAL A 522 -8.55 -0.25 21.68
CA VAL A 522 -8.58 -0.70 20.27
C VAL A 522 -7.15 -0.74 19.74
N LEU A 523 -6.85 -1.70 18.86
CA LEU A 523 -5.55 -1.76 18.20
C LEU A 523 -5.45 -0.65 17.15
N PHE A 524 -4.28 -0.06 17.02
CA PHE A 524 -3.89 0.80 15.90
C PHE A 524 -2.56 0.32 15.34
N ASP A 525 -2.30 0.65 14.07
CA ASP A 525 -1.06 0.31 13.39
C ASP A 525 0.07 1.27 13.81
N THR A 526 1.23 0.74 14.16
CA THR A 526 2.38 1.54 14.63
C THR A 526 3.21 2.13 13.49
N ARG A 527 2.97 1.71 12.25
CA ARG A 527 3.67 2.21 11.05
C ARG A 527 3.09 3.56 10.61
N ASN A 528 3.86 4.30 9.82
CA ASN A 528 3.43 5.59 9.27
C ASN A 528 2.26 5.47 8.28
N ASN A 529 1.55 6.58 8.05
CA ASN A 529 0.41 6.64 7.10
C ASN A 529 -0.65 5.55 7.36
N ALA A 530 -0.88 5.24 8.63
CA ALA A 530 -1.86 4.27 9.10
C ALA A 530 -3.27 4.87 9.14
N PHE A 531 -3.95 4.91 8.00
CA PHE A 531 -5.33 5.37 7.95
C PHE A 531 -6.27 4.35 8.58
N PHE A 532 -6.99 4.76 9.62
CA PHE A 532 -7.88 3.91 10.39
C PHE A 532 -9.35 4.28 10.13
N THR A 533 -9.88 3.76 9.03
CA THR A 533 -11.22 4.06 8.49
C THR A 533 -12.21 2.90 8.68
N SER A 534 -13.49 3.13 8.38
CA SER A 534 -14.54 2.11 8.54
C SER A 534 -14.59 1.07 7.42
N ASP A 535 -14.26 1.46 6.18
CA ASP A 535 -14.46 0.63 4.99
C ASP A 535 -13.93 -0.81 5.09
N PRO A 536 -12.67 -1.09 5.46
CA PRO A 536 -12.16 -2.46 5.46
C PRO A 536 -12.94 -3.37 6.41
N PHE A 537 -13.43 -2.84 7.54
CA PHE A 537 -14.23 -3.59 8.51
C PHE A 537 -15.66 -3.84 8.02
N VAL A 538 -16.28 -2.80 7.46
CA VAL A 538 -17.64 -2.88 6.90
C VAL A 538 -17.69 -3.86 5.72
N MET A 539 -16.76 -3.73 4.77
CA MET A 539 -16.71 -4.59 3.59
C MET A 539 -16.36 -6.02 3.98
N THR A 540 -15.37 -6.25 4.86
CA THR A 540 -15.06 -7.60 5.34
C THR A 540 -16.29 -8.30 5.92
N ALA A 541 -17.05 -7.61 6.79
CA ALA A 541 -18.22 -8.20 7.44
C ALA A 541 -19.33 -8.59 6.43
N MET A 542 -19.51 -7.82 5.36
CA MET A 542 -20.52 -8.11 4.33
C MET A 542 -20.04 -9.12 3.29
N GLU A 543 -18.80 -9.00 2.84
CA GLU A 543 -18.26 -9.77 1.72
C GLU A 543 -17.71 -11.13 2.17
N LEU A 544 -16.93 -11.15 3.23
CA LEU A 544 -16.17 -12.31 3.70
C LEU A 544 -16.77 -12.92 4.97
N GLY A 545 -17.53 -12.13 5.74
CA GLY A 545 -18.06 -12.50 7.04
C GLY A 545 -17.00 -12.44 8.13
N HIS A 546 -15.98 -13.29 8.03
CA HIS A 546 -14.93 -13.41 9.04
C HIS A 546 -13.56 -13.65 8.41
N ILE A 547 -12.53 -12.99 8.95
CA ILE A 547 -11.13 -13.29 8.66
C ILE A 547 -10.54 -14.11 9.81
N ASN A 548 -10.51 -13.52 11.00
CA ASN A 548 -10.08 -14.16 12.26
C ASN A 548 -10.74 -13.45 13.47
N GLY A 549 -10.55 -14.01 14.66
CA GLY A 549 -11.10 -13.49 15.92
C GLY A 549 -10.74 -12.02 16.17
N THR A 550 -9.46 -11.68 16.04
CA THR A 550 -8.94 -10.32 16.23
C THR A 550 -9.60 -9.31 15.31
N PHE A 551 -9.72 -9.61 14.01
CA PHE A 551 -10.39 -8.72 13.06
C PHE A 551 -11.86 -8.50 13.44
N THR A 552 -12.52 -9.54 13.94
CA THR A 552 -13.92 -9.49 14.39
C THR A 552 -14.11 -8.67 15.66
N ASP A 553 -13.15 -8.73 16.60
CA ASP A 553 -13.12 -7.82 17.75
C ASP A 553 -12.92 -6.37 17.28
N LEU A 554 -11.95 -6.13 16.38
CA LEU A 554 -11.68 -4.79 15.85
C LEU A 554 -12.88 -4.18 15.13
N THR A 555 -13.57 -4.93 14.27
CA THR A 555 -14.81 -4.45 13.61
C THR A 555 -15.84 -3.95 14.62
N ARG A 556 -16.00 -4.67 15.74
CA ARG A 556 -16.94 -4.29 16.81
C ARG A 556 -16.47 -3.06 17.58
N ASP A 557 -15.17 -2.98 17.85
CA ASP A 557 -14.58 -1.86 18.57
C ASP A 557 -14.65 -0.56 17.77
N VAL A 558 -14.36 -0.62 16.47
CA VAL A 558 -14.49 0.52 15.55
C VAL A 558 -15.91 1.05 15.52
N TYR A 559 -16.92 0.16 15.50
CA TYR A 559 -18.32 0.57 15.57
C TYR A 559 -18.69 1.14 16.96
N ASP A 560 -18.33 0.45 18.05
CA ASP A 560 -18.67 0.88 19.42
C ASP A 560 -18.04 2.22 19.79
N ILE A 561 -16.81 2.51 19.35
CA ILE A 561 -16.16 3.79 19.61
C ILE A 561 -16.94 4.94 18.94
N GLN A 562 -17.37 4.76 17.69
CA GLN A 562 -18.18 5.78 17.00
C GLN A 562 -19.58 5.93 17.61
N ARG A 563 -20.19 4.82 18.04
CA ARG A 563 -21.43 4.82 18.82
C ARG A 563 -21.29 5.59 20.13
N ARG A 564 -20.20 5.38 20.88
CA ARG A 564 -19.90 6.10 22.12
C ARG A 564 -19.67 7.59 21.89
N ARG A 565 -19.04 7.96 20.76
CA ARG A 565 -18.91 9.36 20.37
C ARG A 565 -20.28 9.99 20.22
N TRP A 566 -21.17 9.34 19.45
CA TRP A 566 -22.54 9.80 19.27
C TRP A 566 -23.31 9.91 20.60
N LEU A 567 -23.19 8.94 21.51
CA LEU A 567 -23.82 9.02 22.84
C LEU A 567 -23.30 10.18 23.71
N LYS A 568 -22.07 10.65 23.46
CA LYS A 568 -21.43 11.73 24.22
C LYS A 568 -21.71 13.11 23.64
N SER A 569 -21.73 13.26 22.32
CA SER A 569 -21.85 14.57 21.65
C SER A 569 -23.16 14.78 20.89
N GLU A 570 -23.98 13.74 20.71
CA GLU A 570 -25.12 13.69 19.79
C GLU A 570 -24.75 13.90 18.30
N GLU A 571 -23.46 14.03 17.98
CA GLU A 571 -22.96 14.14 16.61
C GLU A 571 -22.92 12.76 15.94
N VAL A 572 -23.75 12.57 14.91
CA VAL A 572 -23.74 11.36 14.10
C VAL A 572 -22.43 11.31 13.31
N THR A 573 -21.55 10.37 13.68
CA THR A 573 -20.20 10.22 13.10
C THR A 573 -20.10 8.90 12.36
N ALA A 574 -19.56 8.88 11.14
CA ALA A 574 -19.13 7.64 10.48
C ALA A 574 -17.83 7.94 9.73
N VAL A 575 -16.70 7.65 10.37
CA VAL A 575 -15.36 7.99 9.85
C VAL A 575 -15.01 7.07 8.69
N ASN A 576 -14.50 7.65 7.61
CA ASN A 576 -14.12 6.89 6.44
C ASN A 576 -13.12 7.61 5.54
N GLU A 577 -12.61 6.90 4.53
CA GLU A 577 -12.03 7.53 3.36
C GLU A 577 -13.12 7.99 2.39
N ASP A 578 -13.00 9.18 1.83
CA ASP A 578 -13.98 9.70 0.87
C ASP A 578 -13.35 10.60 -0.18
N ALA A 579 -13.85 10.45 -1.41
CA ALA A 579 -13.62 11.44 -2.46
C ALA A 579 -14.37 12.74 -2.11
N VAL A 580 -13.73 13.88 -2.28
CA VAL A 580 -14.29 15.21 -2.05
C VAL A 580 -14.39 16.00 -3.36
N SER A 581 -15.39 16.87 -3.48
CA SER A 581 -15.69 17.58 -4.73
C SER A 581 -14.80 18.80 -5.04
N LYS A 582 -13.78 19.03 -4.22
CA LYS A 582 -12.81 20.13 -4.32
C LYS A 582 -11.46 19.63 -3.82
N ASP A 583 -10.39 20.34 -4.12
CA ASP A 583 -9.06 20.10 -3.54
C ASP A 583 -9.18 19.87 -2.02
N PRO A 584 -8.65 18.77 -1.46
CA PRO A 584 -7.63 17.86 -2.00
C PRO A 584 -8.14 16.63 -2.77
N TRP A 585 -9.41 16.60 -3.18
CA TRP A 585 -10.08 15.54 -3.95
C TRP A 585 -10.30 14.19 -3.25
N PHE A 586 -9.50 13.89 -2.23
CA PHE A 586 -9.65 12.70 -1.40
C PHE A 586 -9.12 12.94 0.01
N VAL A 587 -9.82 12.44 1.03
CA VAL A 587 -9.43 12.55 2.43
C VAL A 587 -9.68 11.27 3.19
N TYR A 588 -8.93 11.07 4.27
CA TYR A 588 -9.10 10.01 5.25
C TYR A 588 -9.58 10.63 6.56
N THR A 589 -10.84 10.39 6.90
CA THR A 589 -11.35 10.66 8.25
C THR A 589 -11.10 9.42 9.10
N ASN A 590 -10.26 9.55 10.11
CA ASN A 590 -9.75 8.42 10.88
C ASN A 590 -10.37 8.33 12.25
N LEU A 591 -10.51 7.11 12.77
CA LEU A 591 -10.78 6.88 14.19
C LEU A 591 -9.59 7.36 15.04
N TYR A 592 -8.39 7.05 14.57
CA TYR A 592 -7.10 7.41 15.17
C TYR A 592 -6.04 7.54 14.08
N TYR A 593 -5.20 8.57 14.17
CA TYR A 593 -4.08 8.79 13.26
C TYR A 593 -2.95 9.49 14.01
N GLU A 594 -1.76 8.89 14.04
CA GLU A 594 -0.52 9.48 14.58
C GLU A 594 -0.70 10.25 15.92
N GLY A 595 -1.20 9.57 16.95
CA GLY A 595 -1.41 10.19 18.26
C GLY A 595 -2.76 10.88 18.44
N THR A 596 -3.49 11.13 17.36
CA THR A 596 -4.69 11.98 17.36
C THR A 596 -5.96 11.20 17.00
N PRO A 597 -6.89 11.01 17.93
CA PRO A 597 -8.23 10.52 17.62
C PRO A 597 -8.99 11.49 16.71
N TRP A 598 -9.81 10.97 15.79
CA TRP A 598 -10.71 11.77 14.95
C TRP A 598 -10.02 12.75 14.00
N ALA A 599 -8.79 12.44 13.56
CA ALA A 599 -8.07 13.28 12.61
C ALA A 599 -8.59 13.06 11.18
N CYS A 600 -8.79 14.16 10.45
CA CYS A 600 -9.03 14.12 9.01
C CYS A 600 -7.76 14.59 8.29
N VAL A 601 -7.22 13.76 7.41
CA VAL A 601 -5.95 14.03 6.71
C VAL A 601 -6.03 13.69 5.22
N THR A 602 -5.15 14.28 4.43
CA THR A 602 -4.89 13.86 3.05
C THR A 602 -4.01 12.60 3.00
N HIS A 603 -3.81 12.07 1.80
CA HIS A 603 -3.00 10.87 1.55
C HIS A 603 -1.53 10.97 2.01
N ASP A 604 -0.99 12.18 2.19
CA ASP A 604 0.36 12.47 2.69
C ASP A 604 0.36 12.84 4.19
N GLY A 605 -0.77 12.68 4.87
CA GLY A 605 -0.88 12.99 6.30
C GLY A 605 -1.15 14.47 6.61
N THR A 606 -1.26 15.35 5.62
CA THR A 606 -1.55 16.77 5.86
C THR A 606 -2.94 16.94 6.49
N PRO A 607 -3.08 17.72 7.58
CA PRO A 607 -4.38 17.98 8.21
C PRO A 607 -5.40 18.60 7.25
N ALA A 608 -6.61 18.07 7.29
CA ALA A 608 -7.72 18.41 6.41
C ALA A 608 -9.05 18.48 7.18
N ASP A 609 -9.05 18.98 8.41
CA ASP A 609 -10.19 18.97 9.35
C ASP A 609 -11.49 19.54 8.77
N ALA A 610 -11.40 20.52 7.87
CA ALA A 610 -12.57 21.09 7.17
C ALA A 610 -13.32 20.05 6.30
N PHE A 611 -12.72 18.91 6.03
CA PHE A 611 -13.27 17.80 5.26
C PHE A 611 -13.70 16.61 6.11
N PHE A 612 -13.61 16.68 7.45
CA PHE A 612 -14.09 15.63 8.35
C PHE A 612 -15.59 15.42 8.08
N SER A 613 -15.97 14.36 7.37
CA SER A 613 -17.34 14.20 6.89
C SER A 613 -18.02 12.99 7.51
N LEU A 614 -19.33 13.09 7.72
CA LEU A 614 -20.18 11.92 7.91
C LEU A 614 -20.30 11.22 6.55
N SER A 615 -19.61 10.08 6.41
CA SER A 615 -19.56 9.31 5.17
C SER A 615 -20.88 8.56 4.93
N THR A 616 -21.49 8.76 3.76
CA THR A 616 -22.73 8.09 3.36
C THR A 616 -22.55 6.58 3.26
N LYS A 617 -21.44 6.11 2.68
CA LYS A 617 -21.17 4.67 2.51
C LYS A 617 -20.90 3.98 3.85
N ALA A 618 -20.11 4.60 4.73
CA ALA A 618 -19.86 4.02 6.05
C ALA A 618 -21.15 4.02 6.90
N ALA A 619 -21.92 5.11 6.89
CA ALA A 619 -23.17 5.19 7.64
C ALA A 619 -24.19 4.13 7.21
N LEU A 620 -24.39 3.95 5.90
CA LEU A 620 -25.29 2.91 5.38
C LEU A 620 -24.73 1.50 5.60
N GLY A 621 -23.42 1.30 5.44
CA GLY A 621 -22.75 0.03 5.71
C GLY A 621 -22.89 -0.40 7.17
N TRP A 622 -22.54 0.47 8.13
CA TRP A 622 -22.74 0.20 9.56
C TRP A 622 -24.22 -0.04 9.91
N SER A 623 -25.14 0.71 9.30
CA SER A 623 -26.59 0.50 9.52
C SER A 623 -27.12 -0.84 8.98
N ALA A 624 -26.39 -1.47 8.06
CA ALA A 624 -26.70 -2.80 7.56
C ALA A 624 -26.16 -3.91 8.46
N LEU A 625 -25.06 -3.66 9.17
CA LEU A 625 -24.43 -4.60 10.11
C LEU A 625 -25.07 -4.58 11.50
N PHE A 626 -25.52 -3.41 11.94
CA PHE A 626 -26.09 -3.19 13.27
C PHE A 626 -27.54 -2.69 13.20
N ASP A 627 -28.30 -2.81 14.29
CA ASP A 627 -29.73 -2.48 14.37
C ASP A 627 -30.12 -1.70 15.63
N ASP A 628 -29.16 -1.05 16.27
CA ASP A 628 -29.42 -0.20 17.43
C ASP A 628 -29.84 1.24 17.07
N ALA A 629 -30.02 2.08 18.10
CA ALA A 629 -30.40 3.47 17.94
C ALA A 629 -29.37 4.30 17.15
N TYR A 630 -28.08 3.98 17.28
CA TYR A 630 -27.01 4.67 16.56
C TYR A 630 -26.98 4.24 15.08
N ALA A 631 -27.13 2.93 14.79
CA ALA A 631 -27.32 2.44 13.42
C ALA A 631 -28.53 3.10 12.72
N THR A 632 -29.63 3.29 13.47
CA THR A 632 -30.82 3.99 12.98
C THR A 632 -30.51 5.47 12.69
N ALA A 633 -29.82 6.16 13.61
CA ALA A 633 -29.41 7.55 13.43
C ALA A 633 -28.48 7.75 12.22
N LEU A 634 -27.49 6.87 12.05
CA LEU A 634 -26.59 6.84 10.90
C LEU A 634 -27.37 6.79 9.59
N ARG A 635 -28.29 5.83 9.47
CA ARG A 635 -29.13 5.68 8.29
C ARG A 635 -29.94 6.94 8.02
N GLN A 636 -30.70 7.41 9.02
CA GLN A 636 -31.59 8.57 8.84
C GLN A 636 -30.84 9.84 8.45
N ALA A 637 -29.61 10.03 8.94
CA ALA A 637 -28.79 11.19 8.59
C ALA A 637 -28.38 11.25 7.11
N VAL A 638 -28.26 10.10 6.43
CA VAL A 638 -27.67 10.04 5.08
C VAL A 638 -28.63 9.57 3.97
N ILE A 639 -29.78 8.96 4.28
CA ILE A 639 -30.73 8.47 3.27
C ILE A 639 -31.26 9.56 2.33
N GLY A 640 -31.19 10.83 2.73
CA GLY A 640 -31.56 11.98 1.91
C GLY A 640 -30.47 12.48 0.94
N LEU A 641 -29.21 12.04 1.09
CA LEU A 641 -28.05 12.53 0.35
C LEU A 641 -27.96 11.96 -1.07
N LYS A 642 -28.95 12.29 -1.90
CA LYS A 642 -29.17 11.70 -3.22
C LYS A 642 -29.09 12.73 -4.33
N HIS A 643 -28.36 12.41 -5.40
CA HIS A 643 -28.46 13.09 -6.69
C HIS A 643 -29.57 12.44 -7.53
N PRO A 644 -30.43 13.20 -8.24
CA PRO A 644 -31.54 12.64 -9.02
C PRO A 644 -31.09 11.62 -10.09
N ARG A 645 -29.89 11.82 -10.65
CA ARG A 645 -29.32 10.97 -11.72
C ARG A 645 -28.06 10.18 -11.36
N TYR A 646 -27.28 10.59 -10.37
CA TYR A 646 -25.90 10.09 -10.20
C TYR A 646 -25.70 9.37 -8.87
N GLY A 647 -26.75 8.75 -8.35
CA GLY A 647 -26.71 8.01 -7.09
C GLY A 647 -26.54 8.90 -5.86
N PHE A 648 -25.89 8.38 -4.83
CA PHE A 648 -25.66 9.07 -3.57
C PHE A 648 -24.45 10.00 -3.64
N TYR A 649 -24.53 11.09 -2.89
CA TYR A 649 -23.39 11.93 -2.56
C TYR A 649 -22.51 11.27 -1.50
N ALA A 650 -21.23 11.61 -1.47
CA ALA A 650 -20.24 10.97 -0.60
C ALA A 650 -20.51 11.19 0.90
N GLY A 651 -21.06 12.33 1.30
CA GLY A 651 -21.33 12.61 2.72
C GLY A 651 -21.77 14.04 3.01
N VAL A 652 -21.69 14.43 4.27
CA VAL A 652 -21.96 15.79 4.77
C VAL A 652 -20.82 16.27 5.67
N TYR A 653 -20.38 17.51 5.49
CA TYR A 653 -19.31 18.14 6.27
C TYR A 653 -19.84 18.67 7.61
N PRO A 654 -18.97 19.06 8.56
CA PRO A 654 -19.40 19.50 9.90
C PRO A 654 -20.25 20.78 9.87
N ASP A 655 -20.08 21.61 8.85
CA ASP A 655 -20.86 22.84 8.62
C ASP A 655 -22.26 22.57 8.01
N GLY A 656 -22.61 21.30 7.79
CA GLY A 656 -23.87 20.87 7.19
C GLY A 656 -23.89 20.93 5.66
N THR A 657 -22.81 21.38 5.00
CA THR A 657 -22.73 21.38 3.54
C THR A 657 -22.50 19.97 3.00
N ILE A 658 -23.08 19.67 1.84
CA ILE A 658 -23.00 18.34 1.23
C ILE A 658 -21.67 18.15 0.53
N ASN A 659 -20.98 17.03 0.78
CA ASN A 659 -19.90 16.58 -0.07
C ASN A 659 -20.48 16.05 -1.39
N THR A 660 -20.53 16.92 -2.40
CA THR A 660 -21.18 16.63 -3.70
C THR A 660 -20.40 15.67 -4.61
N SER A 661 -19.33 15.04 -4.11
CA SER A 661 -18.61 14.00 -4.84
C SER A 661 -19.56 12.88 -5.24
N ARG A 662 -19.47 12.48 -6.51
CA ARG A 662 -20.26 11.42 -7.14
C ARG A 662 -19.27 10.37 -7.64
N ASN A 663 -19.14 9.29 -6.89
CA ASN A 663 -18.12 8.30 -7.13
C ASN A 663 -18.66 6.87 -7.01
N ILE A 664 -17.90 5.94 -7.58
CA ILE A 664 -18.26 4.52 -7.68
C ILE A 664 -18.27 3.84 -6.31
N ASN A 665 -17.29 4.15 -5.45
CA ASN A 665 -17.09 3.46 -4.17
C ASN A 665 -18.23 3.74 -3.19
N THR A 666 -18.72 4.98 -3.12
CA THR A 666 -19.91 5.32 -2.33
C THR A 666 -21.11 4.48 -2.78
N ASN A 667 -21.35 4.38 -4.08
CA ASN A 667 -22.54 3.72 -4.59
C ASN A 667 -22.43 2.19 -4.60
N ALA A 668 -21.24 1.62 -4.78
CA ALA A 668 -20.99 0.18 -4.71
C ALA A 668 -21.23 -0.36 -3.29
N VAL A 669 -20.60 0.24 -2.28
CA VAL A 669 -20.75 -0.18 -0.88
C VAL A 669 -22.22 -0.08 -0.42
N ILE A 670 -22.97 0.92 -0.90
CA ILE A 670 -24.42 1.01 -0.62
C ILE A 670 -25.18 -0.17 -1.25
N LEU A 671 -24.88 -0.55 -2.49
CA LEU A 671 -25.51 -1.71 -3.13
C LEU A 671 -25.18 -3.01 -2.40
N GLU A 672 -23.95 -3.15 -1.92
CA GLU A 672 -23.53 -4.28 -1.08
C GLU A 672 -24.30 -4.31 0.23
N ALA A 673 -24.39 -3.19 0.96
CA ALA A 673 -25.16 -3.08 2.19
C ALA A 673 -26.64 -3.46 2.00
N MET A 674 -27.26 -3.00 0.91
CA MET A 674 -28.65 -3.37 0.60
C MET A 674 -28.78 -4.85 0.24
N LEU A 675 -27.82 -5.43 -0.48
CA LEU A 675 -27.83 -6.86 -0.77
C LEU A 675 -27.65 -7.69 0.50
N TYR A 676 -26.75 -7.28 1.39
CA TYR A 676 -26.53 -7.91 2.68
C TYR A 676 -27.82 -7.96 3.51
N LEU A 677 -28.56 -6.85 3.57
CA LEU A 677 -29.90 -6.79 4.18
C LEU A 677 -30.90 -7.72 3.48
N LYS A 678 -30.97 -7.70 2.14
CA LYS A 678 -31.87 -8.57 1.36
C LYS A 678 -31.60 -10.06 1.60
N ARG A 679 -30.35 -10.41 1.91
CA ARG A 679 -29.90 -11.77 2.23
C ARG A 679 -30.10 -12.14 3.71
N GLY A 680 -30.77 -11.30 4.50
CA GLY A 680 -30.99 -11.57 5.93
C GLY A 680 -29.70 -11.46 6.74
N ALA A 681 -28.89 -10.43 6.46
CA ALA A 681 -27.60 -10.19 7.13
C ALA A 681 -26.63 -11.39 7.05
N THR A 682 -26.57 -12.03 5.87
CA THR A 682 -25.67 -13.15 5.60
C THR A 682 -24.54 -12.69 4.67
N PRO A 683 -23.26 -12.95 5.02
CA PRO A 683 -22.12 -12.64 4.19
C PRO A 683 -22.19 -13.23 2.78
N PHE A 684 -21.39 -12.67 1.87
CA PHE A 684 -21.42 -13.06 0.45
C PHE A 684 -20.70 -14.37 0.16
N LEU A 685 -19.54 -14.58 0.80
CA LEU A 685 -18.90 -15.87 0.94
C LEU A 685 -19.34 -16.51 2.27
N THR A 686 -19.70 -17.80 2.22
CA THR A 686 -20.16 -18.56 3.39
C THR A 686 -19.14 -19.57 3.89
N GLU A 687 -18.09 -19.83 3.11
CA GLU A 687 -16.92 -20.60 3.51
C GLU A 687 -15.83 -19.58 3.89
N GLY A 688 -15.17 -19.80 5.03
CA GLY A 688 -14.15 -18.89 5.54
C GLY A 688 -13.00 -18.66 4.54
N VAL A 689 -12.33 -17.52 4.68
CA VAL A 689 -11.19 -17.13 3.82
C VAL A 689 -10.00 -18.08 4.01
N LEU A 690 -9.82 -18.60 5.22
CA LEU A 690 -8.76 -19.51 5.60
C LEU A 690 -9.37 -20.84 6.06
N PRO A 691 -8.74 -21.99 5.76
CA PRO A 691 -9.20 -23.30 6.16
C PRO A 691 -9.21 -23.51 7.69
#